data_AF-F0BA57-F1
#
_entry.id   AF-F0BA57-F1
#
_cell.length_a   1.000
_cell.length_b   1.000
_cell.length_c   1.000
_cell.angle_alpha   90.00
_cell.angle_beta   90.00
_cell.angle_gamma   90.00
#
_symmetry.space_group_name_H-M   'P 1'
#
loop_
_entity.id
_entity.type
_entity.pdbx_description
1 polymer ?
#
loop_
_entity_poly.entity_id
_entity_poly.type
_entity_poly.pdbx_seq_one_letter_code
_entity_poly.pdbx_strand_id
1 'polypeptide(L)'
;MSLSEYRRKRSCDKTREPEPGKTVPAGQRAIFVVQLHHASRRHYDFRLQVGDALKSWAVPKGPSYDPKVKRMAVEVEEHPVDYASFEGEIPKGEYGGGHVAQFDHGVWATAGDPEAQLAKGHLRFELFGDKLKGGWHLVRSGKPARQPQWLLFKEDDAYASTLEADDLLADVAAAPAEDVRRAGAGKAQRKALTHVPAPRAGKRRHWAKQALALTNACAAEMDDAPFAPQLAKLGQAPPDGGQWVHEIKWDGYRILATISDGVVRLWSRNALEWTDKAPEIRNAILSLGLRSAQLDGELIAGRGTKEDFNLLQATLSGERQVPLALAVFDLLHIDGVDISEAPLVERKQLLQQVLAATPNAHLAYSSHVEGDGSEAFRVAGQQHFEGIISKRADRPYRGGRSDDWRKTKQLASQEYAVVGYTAPKGSRSGFGSLLLATPDATHGWLYVGRVGSGFSDALMREVTQQLDGGGRKPTAYIPTEDTDLRGATWFAPRFVVEVFYRGVGGQHLLRQASFKSLRPDKRIADLGDTDASGGATAVEQAAAKPRLSRRNSAQTASARPLASTSMAAPLPALSSPAKLIYSDIRATKGDVWEYYQAVMDHVLPEIVGRPLSIIRCPNGAEKPCFFQKHHTAGLERVSSVKLKEETGSNAYYLVVDDAPGLLELVQFNALEFHPWGSHAARPDIADRVVFDLDPGPDVPFAEVKRAATDIRKLLAQLELESFLRVSGGKGLHVVVPLNPGCDWELTKRFAKGFADALAQSEPERFVATATKRFRNKRIFVDYLRNGRGATAVASYSLRGRPGAPVALPLPWSDLPKLHRADAFSLRDVPEKLRRRRKDPWAEIDRLQQNLARWATQD
;
A
#
# COMPACT_ATOMS: atom_id res chain seq x y z
N MET A 1 -24.64 1.20 14.19
CA MET A 1 -25.81 1.34 15.09
C MET A 1 -26.70 2.42 14.48
N SER A 2 -27.82 2.80 15.08
CA SER A 2 -28.77 3.71 14.44
C SER A 2 -29.15 4.89 15.32
N LEU A 3 -29.40 6.05 14.68
CA LEU A 3 -29.94 7.29 15.27
C LEU A 3 -31.36 7.12 15.88
N SER A 4 -31.88 5.90 15.97
CA SER A 4 -33.16 5.53 16.58
C SER A 4 -33.24 5.93 18.04
N GLU A 5 -32.15 5.78 18.80
CA GLU A 5 -32.13 6.18 20.22
C GLU A 5 -32.13 7.71 20.40
N TYR A 6 -31.44 8.45 19.54
CA TYR A 6 -31.46 9.91 19.51
C TYR A 6 -32.89 10.42 19.25
N ARG A 7 -33.55 9.91 18.19
CA ARG A 7 -34.95 10.23 17.87
C ARG A 7 -35.91 9.91 19.02
N ARG A 8 -35.69 8.81 19.75
CA ARG A 8 -36.54 8.40 20.87
C ARG A 8 -36.40 9.30 22.10
N LYS A 9 -35.23 9.89 22.32
CA LYS A 9 -34.91 10.65 23.55
C LYS A 9 -35.22 12.15 23.46
N ARG A 10 -35.49 12.69 22.27
CA ARG A 10 -35.64 14.14 22.04
C ARG A 10 -36.95 14.48 21.33
N SER A 11 -37.58 15.57 21.73
CA SER A 11 -38.68 16.19 21.01
C SER A 11 -38.15 17.38 20.22
N CYS A 12 -38.07 17.24 18.89
CA CYS A 12 -37.60 18.29 17.99
C CYS A 12 -38.47 19.56 18.11
N ASP A 13 -39.78 19.42 18.36
CA ASP A 13 -40.71 20.54 18.54
C ASP A 13 -40.43 21.41 19.77
N LYS A 14 -39.59 20.95 20.70
CA LYS A 14 -39.30 21.61 21.97
C LYS A 14 -37.85 22.06 22.14
N THR A 15 -36.95 21.63 21.28
CA THR A 15 -35.51 21.83 21.40
C THR A 15 -34.98 22.48 20.14
N ARG A 16 -33.94 23.32 20.23
CA ARG A 16 -33.29 23.90 19.03
C ARG A 16 -32.28 22.92 18.39
N GLU A 17 -32.40 21.64 18.72
CA GLU A 17 -31.42 20.61 18.36
C GLU A 17 -31.75 20.04 16.97
N PRO A 18 -30.75 19.79 16.12
CA PRO A 18 -30.98 19.37 14.74
C PRO A 18 -31.66 18.01 14.62
N GLU A 19 -32.56 17.92 13.64
CA GLU A 19 -33.25 16.68 13.29
C GLU A 19 -32.33 15.69 12.56
N PRO A 20 -32.34 14.40 12.91
CA PRO A 20 -31.55 13.38 12.25
C PRO A 20 -32.21 12.97 10.92
N GLY A 21 -31.81 13.62 9.82
CA GLY A 21 -32.33 13.30 8.48
C GLY A 21 -31.66 14.01 7.29
N LYS A 22 -30.85 15.05 7.51
CA LYS A 22 -30.07 15.66 6.41
C LYS A 22 -28.90 14.75 6.03
N THR A 23 -28.71 14.56 4.73
CA THR A 23 -27.50 13.92 4.21
C THR A 23 -26.30 14.81 4.49
N VAL A 24 -25.28 14.25 5.17
CA VAL A 24 -23.98 14.89 5.35
C VAL A 24 -23.45 15.34 3.97
N PRO A 25 -22.94 16.57 3.82
CA PRO A 25 -22.31 17.00 2.58
C PRO A 25 -21.18 16.04 2.18
N ALA A 26 -21.34 15.37 1.03
CA ALA A 26 -20.28 14.52 0.48
C ALA A 26 -19.07 15.40 0.11
N GLY A 27 -17.85 14.91 0.38
CA GLY A 27 -16.63 15.65 0.05
C GLY A 27 -15.95 16.38 1.20
N GLN A 28 -16.33 16.14 2.46
CA GLN A 28 -15.73 16.76 3.65
C GLN A 28 -15.04 15.74 4.55
N ARG A 29 -13.82 16.05 5.01
CA ARG A 29 -13.03 15.24 5.96
C ARG A 29 -13.85 14.90 7.21
N ALA A 30 -13.64 13.69 7.75
CA ALA A 30 -14.29 13.26 8.98
C ALA A 30 -13.97 14.20 10.16
N ILE A 31 -15.00 14.81 10.74
CA ILE A 31 -14.85 15.79 11.81
C ILE A 31 -14.83 15.17 13.20
N PHE A 32 -14.21 15.87 14.14
CA PHE A 32 -14.47 15.72 15.56
C PHE A 32 -15.03 17.04 16.12
N VAL A 33 -15.83 16.91 17.17
CA VAL A 33 -16.33 18.04 17.94
C VAL A 33 -16.23 17.72 19.42
N VAL A 34 -15.87 18.73 20.20
CA VAL A 34 -15.98 18.69 21.66
C VAL A 34 -16.84 19.86 22.10
N GLN A 35 -17.87 19.58 22.88
CA GLN A 35 -18.73 20.60 23.49
C GLN A 35 -18.59 20.56 25.01
N LEU A 36 -18.53 21.74 25.63
CA LEU A 36 -18.61 21.89 27.08
C LEU A 36 -20.08 22.01 27.49
N HIS A 37 -20.56 21.05 28.28
CA HIS A 37 -21.97 20.86 28.58
C HIS A 37 -22.25 20.99 30.08
N HIS A 38 -23.08 21.98 30.45
CA HIS A 38 -23.51 22.26 31.82
C HIS A 38 -24.88 21.63 32.12
N ALA A 39 -25.00 20.31 31.96
CA ALA A 39 -26.24 19.55 32.18
C ALA A 39 -26.59 19.41 33.68
N SER A 40 -26.90 18.19 34.15
CA SER A 40 -26.98 17.87 35.58
C SER A 40 -25.62 17.89 36.28
N ARG A 41 -24.53 17.69 35.54
CA ARG A 41 -23.13 17.87 35.93
C ARG A 41 -22.34 18.38 34.74
N ARG A 42 -21.35 19.25 34.99
CA ARG A 42 -20.43 19.74 33.95
C ARG A 42 -19.60 18.59 33.39
N HIS A 43 -19.57 18.46 32.07
CA HIS A 43 -18.74 17.48 31.37
C HIS A 43 -18.40 17.99 29.96
N TYR A 44 -17.43 17.33 29.33
CA TYR A 44 -17.09 17.57 27.93
C TYR A 44 -17.66 16.43 27.10
N ASP A 45 -18.57 16.71 26.19
CA ASP A 45 -19.04 15.74 25.21
C ASP A 45 -18.04 15.65 24.07
N PHE A 46 -17.27 14.56 24.03
CA PHE A 46 -16.28 14.27 23.00
C PHE A 46 -16.93 13.42 21.91
N ARG A 47 -16.87 13.86 20.64
CA ARG A 47 -17.52 13.15 19.52
C ARG A 47 -16.62 13.01 18.30
N LEU A 48 -16.70 11.85 17.65
CA LEU A 48 -16.00 11.52 16.40
C LEU A 48 -17.01 11.12 15.33
N GLN A 49 -16.94 11.74 14.15
CA GLN A 49 -17.71 11.30 12.98
C GLN A 49 -17.18 9.95 12.48
N VAL A 50 -18.01 8.91 12.54
CA VAL A 50 -17.72 7.58 11.97
C VAL A 50 -18.91 7.18 11.11
N GLY A 51 -18.71 7.17 9.79
CA GLY A 51 -19.79 7.03 8.83
C GLY A 51 -20.67 8.29 8.78
N ASP A 52 -21.97 8.11 8.88
CA ASP A 52 -23.01 9.14 8.82
C ASP A 52 -23.43 9.69 10.21
N ALA A 53 -22.73 9.30 11.29
CA ALA A 53 -23.08 9.67 12.66
C ALA A 53 -21.87 10.04 13.53
N LEU A 54 -22.13 10.83 14.57
CA LEU A 54 -21.17 11.20 15.61
C LEU A 54 -21.21 10.16 16.76
N LYS A 55 -20.21 9.29 16.83
CA LYS A 55 -19.95 8.44 18.01
C LYS A 55 -19.57 9.35 19.17
N SER A 56 -20.19 9.18 20.32
CA SER A 56 -20.22 10.23 21.36
C SER A 56 -19.88 9.68 22.75
N TRP A 57 -19.08 10.44 23.50
CA TRP A 57 -18.67 10.09 24.87
C TRP A 57 -18.69 11.29 25.82
N ALA A 58 -19.34 11.15 26.96
CA ALA A 58 -19.29 12.13 28.03
C ALA A 58 -17.99 11.97 28.85
N VAL A 59 -17.16 13.02 28.92
CA VAL A 59 -15.86 13.06 29.60
C VAL A 59 -15.91 14.07 30.77
N PRO A 60 -16.23 13.65 32.02
CA PRO A 60 -16.55 14.58 33.11
C PRO A 60 -15.43 15.51 33.55
N LYS A 61 -14.17 15.15 33.30
CA LYS A 61 -12.99 15.96 33.64
C LYS A 61 -12.29 16.55 32.40
N GLY A 62 -12.94 16.48 31.23
CA GLY A 62 -12.36 16.85 29.94
C GLY A 62 -11.15 16.02 29.51
N PRO A 63 -10.68 16.19 28.26
CA PRO A 63 -9.36 15.71 27.84
C PRO A 63 -8.23 16.30 28.68
N SER A 64 -7.07 15.63 28.65
CA SER A 64 -5.85 16.03 29.37
C SER A 64 -4.66 15.69 28.51
N TYR A 65 -3.70 16.60 28.43
CA TYR A 65 -2.49 16.41 27.64
C TYR A 65 -1.41 15.60 28.36
N ASP A 66 -1.61 15.21 29.61
CA ASP A 66 -0.67 14.39 30.36
C ASP A 66 -0.91 12.90 30.00
N PRO A 67 0.04 12.21 29.32
CA PRO A 67 -0.13 10.81 28.93
C PRO A 67 -0.32 9.86 30.13
N LYS A 68 0.06 10.30 31.34
CA LYS A 68 -0.12 9.54 32.58
C LYS A 68 -1.56 9.58 33.09
N VAL A 69 -2.38 10.53 32.63
CA VAL A 69 -3.74 10.73 33.16
C VAL A 69 -4.81 10.13 32.24
N LYS A 70 -5.42 9.03 32.70
CA LYS A 70 -6.52 8.36 32.00
C LYS A 70 -7.87 8.95 32.42
N ARG A 71 -8.60 9.54 31.48
CA ARG A 71 -9.92 10.15 31.70
C ARG A 71 -11.02 9.13 31.43
N MET A 72 -11.99 9.04 32.34
CA MET A 72 -13.21 8.26 32.09
C MET A 72 -14.03 8.94 30.99
N ALA A 73 -14.44 8.16 30.00
CA ALA A 73 -15.28 8.55 28.88
C ALA A 73 -16.46 7.58 28.81
N VAL A 74 -17.69 8.04 29.06
CA VAL A 74 -18.89 7.17 29.07
C VAL A 74 -19.56 7.25 27.71
N GLU A 75 -19.74 6.11 27.04
CA GLU A 75 -20.40 6.07 25.73
C GLU A 75 -21.88 6.44 25.84
N VAL A 76 -22.31 7.40 25.03
CA VAL A 76 -23.69 7.89 24.91
C VAL A 76 -24.20 7.68 23.49
N GLU A 77 -25.49 7.93 23.26
CA GLU A 77 -26.13 7.78 21.95
C GLU A 77 -25.41 8.53 20.82
N GLU A 78 -25.52 7.98 19.61
CA GLU A 78 -25.01 8.57 18.39
C GLU A 78 -25.80 9.85 18.05
N HIS A 79 -25.11 10.93 17.69
CA HIS A 79 -25.72 12.20 17.29
C HIS A 79 -25.65 12.38 15.75
N PRO A 80 -26.59 13.12 15.12
CA PRO A 80 -26.46 13.50 13.71
C PRO A 80 -25.27 14.45 13.52
N VAL A 81 -24.64 14.44 12.33
CA VAL A 81 -23.44 15.27 12.07
C VAL A 81 -23.72 16.77 12.19
N ASP A 82 -24.92 17.23 11.80
CA ASP A 82 -25.41 18.60 12.02
C ASP A 82 -25.33 19.06 13.50
N TYR A 83 -25.27 18.14 14.47
CA TYR A 83 -25.11 18.46 15.89
C TYR A 83 -23.73 19.05 16.23
N ALA A 84 -22.74 18.91 15.33
CA ALA A 84 -21.39 19.44 15.55
C ALA A 84 -21.34 20.97 15.63
N SER A 85 -22.27 21.68 15.00
CA SER A 85 -22.37 23.15 15.06
C SER A 85 -23.43 23.65 16.05
N PHE A 86 -23.97 22.78 16.92
CA PHE A 86 -24.95 23.19 17.92
C PHE A 86 -24.28 23.91 19.10
N GLU A 87 -24.77 25.11 19.39
CA GLU A 87 -24.51 25.86 20.62
C GLU A 87 -25.82 26.46 21.14
N GLY A 88 -25.94 26.60 22.47
CA GLY A 88 -27.08 27.26 23.10
C GLY A 88 -27.63 26.51 24.32
N GLU A 89 -28.89 26.80 24.66
CA GLU A 89 -29.57 26.25 25.83
C GLU A 89 -30.57 25.15 25.42
N ILE A 90 -30.42 23.97 26.04
CA ILE A 90 -31.42 22.90 26.00
C ILE A 90 -32.39 23.11 27.17
N PRO A 91 -33.72 23.19 26.95
CA PRO A 91 -34.68 23.53 28.00
C PRO A 91 -34.66 22.62 29.24
N LYS A 92 -34.94 23.21 30.40
CA LYS A 92 -35.01 22.50 31.69
C LYS A 92 -36.15 21.46 31.64
N GLY A 93 -35.81 20.20 31.95
CA GLY A 93 -36.74 19.07 31.92
C GLY A 93 -36.61 18.18 30.69
N GLU A 94 -36.03 18.68 29.60
CA GLU A 94 -35.70 17.87 28.42
C GLU A 94 -34.39 17.07 28.66
N TYR A 95 -34.21 15.99 27.91
CA TYR A 95 -33.04 15.11 28.07
C TYR A 95 -31.75 15.83 27.65
N GLY A 96 -30.87 16.05 28.62
CA GLY A 96 -29.66 16.87 28.42
C GLY A 96 -29.87 18.37 28.68
N GLY A 97 -30.95 18.78 29.36
CA GLY A 97 -31.21 20.19 29.66
C GLY A 97 -30.02 20.93 30.32
N GLY A 98 -29.63 22.05 29.72
CA GLY A 98 -28.52 22.91 30.12
C GLY A 98 -27.82 23.62 28.96
N HIS A 99 -26.86 24.47 29.28
CA HIS A 99 -26.06 25.22 28.33
C HIS A 99 -24.94 24.36 27.70
N VAL A 100 -24.87 24.41 26.37
CA VAL A 100 -23.88 23.75 25.51
C VAL A 100 -23.09 24.82 24.76
N ALA A 101 -21.76 24.82 24.93
CA ALA A 101 -20.82 25.66 24.18
C ALA A 101 -19.82 24.78 23.43
N GLN A 102 -19.39 25.18 22.24
CA GLN A 102 -18.34 24.51 21.50
C GLN A 102 -17.00 24.75 22.21
N PHE A 103 -16.31 23.66 22.56
CA PHE A 103 -14.96 23.73 23.12
C PHE A 103 -13.93 23.71 21.98
N ASP A 104 -14.00 22.71 21.10
CA ASP A 104 -13.05 22.52 20.00
C ASP A 104 -13.72 21.78 18.84
N HIS A 105 -13.22 22.01 17.63
CA HIS A 105 -13.70 21.36 16.41
C HIS A 105 -12.53 21.21 15.43
N GLY A 106 -12.54 20.14 14.63
CA GLY A 106 -11.50 19.93 13.62
C GLY A 106 -11.64 18.60 12.90
N VAL A 107 -10.58 18.19 12.21
CA VAL A 107 -10.50 16.91 11.50
C VAL A 107 -9.82 15.86 12.37
N TRP A 108 -10.11 14.59 12.16
CA TRP A 108 -9.39 13.47 12.79
C TRP A 108 -9.03 12.38 11.78
N ALA A 109 -8.05 11.52 12.14
CA ALA A 109 -7.63 10.37 11.35
C ALA A 109 -7.26 9.17 12.21
N THR A 110 -7.20 7.97 11.62
CA THR A 110 -6.76 6.74 12.30
C THR A 110 -6.08 5.75 11.36
N ALA A 111 -5.18 4.93 11.90
CA ALA A 111 -4.51 3.88 11.15
C ALA A 111 -5.40 2.62 11.05
N GLY A 112 -6.24 2.55 10.02
CA GLY A 112 -7.11 1.41 9.70
C GLY A 112 -8.59 1.74 9.77
N ASP A 113 -9.44 0.72 9.88
CA ASP A 113 -10.88 0.92 9.97
C ASP A 113 -11.30 1.39 11.39
N PRO A 114 -11.96 2.56 11.53
CA PRO A 114 -12.44 3.03 12.83
C PRO A 114 -13.55 2.14 13.42
N GLU A 115 -14.41 1.53 12.60
CA GLU A 115 -15.51 0.69 13.11
C GLU A 115 -14.97 -0.61 13.74
N ALA A 116 -14.07 -1.31 13.06
CA ALA A 116 -13.39 -2.49 13.61
C ALA A 116 -12.57 -2.17 14.88
N GLN A 117 -11.93 -1.00 14.95
CA GLN A 117 -11.22 -0.56 16.16
C GLN A 117 -12.16 -0.31 17.35
N LEU A 118 -13.27 0.38 17.13
CA LEU A 118 -14.30 0.60 18.15
C LEU A 118 -14.97 -0.72 18.59
N ALA A 119 -15.21 -1.64 17.66
CA ALA A 119 -15.74 -2.97 17.94
C ALA A 119 -14.75 -3.84 18.76
N LYS A 120 -13.45 -3.73 18.47
CA LYS A 120 -12.36 -4.36 19.25
C LYS A 120 -12.18 -3.74 20.64
N GLY A 121 -12.72 -2.53 20.87
CA GLY A 121 -12.59 -1.81 22.13
C GLY A 121 -11.27 -1.04 22.28
N HIS A 122 -10.55 -0.76 21.19
CA HIS A 122 -9.36 0.11 21.21
C HIS A 122 -9.25 0.87 19.89
N LEU A 123 -9.49 2.18 19.96
CA LEU A 123 -9.24 3.14 18.88
C LEU A 123 -7.98 3.95 19.22
N ARG A 124 -7.03 4.01 18.28
CA ARG A 124 -5.93 4.98 18.28
C ARG A 124 -6.17 5.97 17.15
N PHE A 125 -6.13 7.25 17.44
CA PHE A 125 -6.52 8.28 16.49
C PHE A 125 -5.74 9.57 16.73
N GLU A 126 -5.71 10.44 15.74
CA GLU A 126 -5.04 11.74 15.79
C GLU A 126 -6.05 12.86 15.56
N LEU A 127 -5.92 13.95 16.33
CA LEU A 127 -6.79 15.11 16.27
C LEU A 127 -6.06 16.31 15.66
N PHE A 128 -6.78 17.06 14.82
CA PHE A 128 -6.30 18.24 14.12
C PHE A 128 -7.27 19.44 14.32
N GLY A 129 -7.59 19.77 15.58
CA GLY A 129 -8.33 20.99 15.95
C GLY A 129 -7.40 22.07 16.48
N ASP A 130 -7.97 23.10 17.11
CA ASP A 130 -7.21 24.25 17.63
C ASP A 130 -6.76 24.05 19.07
N LYS A 131 -7.58 23.37 19.89
CA LYS A 131 -7.25 23.03 21.27
C LYS A 131 -6.81 21.57 21.44
N LEU A 132 -7.32 20.64 20.65
CA LEU A 132 -6.95 19.21 20.69
C LEU A 132 -6.15 18.82 19.45
N LYS A 133 -4.88 18.47 19.68
CA LYS A 133 -3.86 18.16 18.68
C LYS A 133 -3.13 16.85 19.02
N GLY A 134 -2.57 16.21 18.00
CA GLY A 134 -1.72 15.01 18.15
C GLY A 134 -2.50 13.73 18.47
N GLY A 135 -1.78 12.68 18.86
CA GLY A 135 -2.30 11.32 19.05
C GLY A 135 -3.06 11.12 20.37
N TRP A 136 -4.10 10.30 20.31
CA TRP A 136 -4.99 9.94 21.42
C TRP A 136 -5.41 8.47 21.35
N HIS A 137 -5.81 7.94 22.51
CA HIS A 137 -6.34 6.58 22.64
C HIS A 137 -7.70 6.60 23.33
N LEU A 138 -8.62 5.77 22.81
CA LEU A 138 -9.86 5.42 23.47
C LEU A 138 -9.90 3.90 23.68
N VAL A 139 -9.88 3.45 24.93
CA VAL A 139 -9.81 2.02 25.30
C VAL A 139 -11.02 1.63 26.16
N ARG A 140 -11.76 0.60 25.76
CA ARG A 140 -12.96 0.12 26.46
C ARG A 140 -12.57 -0.62 27.74
N SER A 141 -13.19 -0.25 28.85
CA SER A 141 -13.11 -0.94 30.14
C SER A 141 -13.88 -2.26 30.07
N GLY A 142 -13.27 -3.37 30.48
CA GLY A 142 -13.94 -4.68 30.58
C GLY A 142 -14.88 -4.83 31.78
N LYS A 143 -15.19 -3.75 32.52
CA LYS A 143 -16.05 -3.80 33.71
C LYS A 143 -17.54 -3.73 33.31
N PRO A 144 -18.42 -4.54 33.93
CA PRO A 144 -19.87 -4.40 33.74
C PRO A 144 -20.38 -3.01 34.16
N ALA A 145 -21.12 -2.34 33.30
CA ALA A 145 -21.73 -1.04 33.55
C ALA A 145 -22.98 -0.85 32.67
N ARG A 146 -23.90 0.05 33.07
CA ARG A 146 -25.15 0.31 32.32
C ARG A 146 -24.93 0.92 30.94
N GLN A 147 -23.80 1.61 30.75
CA GLN A 147 -23.30 2.11 29.48
C GLN A 147 -21.83 1.69 29.36
N PRO A 148 -21.31 1.42 28.15
CA PRO A 148 -19.89 1.10 27.96
C PRO A 148 -19.00 2.21 28.50
N GLN A 149 -18.07 1.84 29.37
CA GLN A 149 -17.07 2.75 29.90
C GLN A 149 -15.78 2.66 29.09
N TRP A 150 -15.21 3.80 28.75
CA TRP A 150 -13.95 3.93 28.03
C TRP A 150 -12.96 4.79 28.82
N LEU A 151 -11.69 4.67 28.46
CA LEU A 151 -10.60 5.51 28.93
C LEU A 151 -10.05 6.31 27.74
N LEU A 152 -10.21 7.62 27.80
CA LEU A 152 -9.57 8.59 26.91
C LEU A 152 -8.24 9.02 27.52
N PHE A 153 -7.13 8.94 26.77
CA PHE A 153 -5.84 9.44 27.20
C PHE A 153 -4.96 9.87 26.03
N LYS A 154 -4.02 10.78 26.30
CA LYS A 154 -3.09 11.35 25.33
C LYS A 154 -1.99 10.34 24.99
N GLU A 155 -1.60 10.28 23.71
CA GLU A 155 -0.37 9.59 23.28
C GLU A 155 0.86 10.45 23.60
N ASP A 156 1.97 9.82 23.99
CA ASP A 156 3.22 10.48 24.34
C ASP A 156 3.94 10.99 23.07
N ASP A 157 3.58 12.21 22.65
CA ASP A 157 4.04 12.86 21.42
C ASP A 157 4.47 14.32 21.66
N ALA A 158 4.75 15.06 20.57
CA ALA A 158 5.22 16.44 20.61
C ALA A 158 4.25 17.45 21.28
N TYR A 159 2.98 17.11 21.47
CA TYR A 159 1.99 17.93 22.17
C TYR A 159 1.75 17.49 23.62
N ALA A 160 2.31 16.35 24.07
CA ALA A 160 2.19 15.88 25.44
C ALA A 160 2.71 16.92 26.45
N SER A 161 1.89 17.25 27.45
CA SER A 161 2.16 18.33 28.40
C SER A 161 1.30 18.21 29.66
N THR A 162 1.42 19.13 30.61
CA THR A 162 0.57 19.17 31.81
C THR A 162 -0.71 20.01 31.65
N LEU A 163 -1.14 20.28 30.41
CA LEU A 163 -2.35 21.07 30.13
C LEU A 163 -3.64 20.27 30.36
N GLU A 164 -4.61 20.90 31.02
CA GLU A 164 -5.97 20.38 31.20
C GLU A 164 -6.95 21.08 30.24
N ALA A 165 -8.08 20.44 29.91
CA ALA A 165 -9.14 21.11 29.14
C ALA A 165 -9.68 22.40 29.80
N ASP A 166 -9.64 22.50 31.13
CA ASP A 166 -10.01 23.71 31.89
C ASP A 166 -8.99 24.87 31.68
N ASP A 167 -7.77 24.61 31.20
CA ASP A 167 -6.80 25.66 30.87
C ASP A 167 -7.05 26.32 29.50
N LEU A 168 -7.93 25.74 28.67
CA LEU A 168 -8.15 26.06 27.25
C LEU A 168 -9.54 26.67 26.98
N LEU A 169 -10.03 27.52 27.89
CA LEU A 169 -11.40 28.05 27.90
C LEU A 169 -11.52 29.55 27.62
N ALA A 170 -10.44 30.23 27.21
CA ALA A 170 -10.44 31.70 27.12
C ALA A 170 -11.35 32.29 26.03
N ASP A 171 -11.70 31.48 25.03
CA ASP A 171 -12.59 31.80 23.90
C ASP A 171 -13.88 30.97 23.87
N VAL A 172 -14.14 30.16 24.92
CA VAL A 172 -15.35 29.32 25.01
C VAL A 172 -16.48 30.11 25.69
N ALA A 173 -17.69 30.04 25.12
CA ALA A 173 -18.84 30.77 25.63
C ALA A 173 -19.13 30.45 27.12
N ALA A 174 -19.32 31.48 27.93
CA ALA A 174 -19.58 31.34 29.35
C ALA A 174 -21.03 30.92 29.61
N ALA A 175 -21.22 29.82 30.36
CA ALA A 175 -22.56 29.36 30.72
C ALA A 175 -23.26 30.32 31.71
N PRO A 176 -24.60 30.41 31.66
CA PRO A 176 -25.39 31.20 32.59
C PRO A 176 -25.07 30.88 34.07
N ALA A 177 -25.11 31.89 34.93
CA ALA A 177 -24.75 31.74 36.34
C ALA A 177 -25.64 30.75 37.13
N GLU A 178 -26.84 30.43 36.64
CA GLU A 178 -27.68 29.36 37.20
C GLU A 178 -27.22 27.95 36.79
N ASP A 179 -26.79 27.78 35.54
CA ASP A 179 -26.26 26.52 35.02
C ASP A 179 -24.90 26.17 35.63
N VAL A 180 -24.04 27.16 35.84
CA VAL A 180 -22.79 27.00 36.59
C VAL A 180 -23.07 26.57 38.04
N ARG A 181 -24.10 27.15 38.69
CA ARG A 181 -24.52 26.77 40.05
C ARG A 181 -25.10 25.36 40.13
N ARG A 182 -25.82 24.90 39.10
CA ARG A 182 -26.36 23.53 39.01
C ARG A 182 -25.28 22.49 38.70
N ALA A 183 -24.50 22.72 37.64
CA ALA A 183 -23.63 21.72 37.03
C ALA A 183 -22.20 21.70 37.63
N GLY A 184 -21.79 22.79 38.29
CA GLY A 184 -20.45 23.04 38.82
C GLY A 184 -19.53 23.73 37.82
N ALA A 185 -18.58 24.53 38.30
CA ALA A 185 -17.72 25.40 37.48
C ALA A 185 -16.48 24.70 36.87
N GLY A 186 -16.14 23.47 37.30
CA GLY A 186 -14.87 22.81 36.92
C GLY A 186 -13.72 23.10 37.89
N LYS A 187 -12.48 22.91 37.46
CA LYS A 187 -11.30 23.41 38.18
C LYS A 187 -11.06 24.89 37.84
N ALA A 188 -10.41 25.61 38.75
CA ALA A 188 -9.91 26.95 38.44
C ALA A 188 -8.91 26.89 37.27
N GLN A 189 -9.14 27.71 36.24
CA GLN A 189 -8.26 27.85 35.09
C GLN A 189 -6.89 28.35 35.57
N ARG A 190 -5.79 27.69 35.18
CA ARG A 190 -4.44 28.12 35.60
C ARG A 190 -3.71 28.97 34.58
N LYS A 191 -4.15 28.93 33.31
CA LYS A 191 -3.43 29.57 32.19
C LYS A 191 -4.28 30.40 31.22
N ALA A 192 -5.61 30.22 31.19
CA ALA A 192 -6.54 30.95 30.32
C ALA A 192 -6.04 31.08 28.86
N LEU A 193 -5.81 29.93 28.21
CA LEU A 193 -5.35 29.83 26.82
C LEU A 193 -6.54 29.65 25.86
N THR A 194 -6.36 30.07 24.60
CA THR A 194 -7.30 29.80 23.48
C THR A 194 -6.89 28.60 22.62
N HIS A 195 -5.60 28.31 22.57
CA HIS A 195 -5.00 27.23 21.77
C HIS A 195 -3.84 26.58 22.53
N VAL A 196 -3.48 25.37 22.13
CA VAL A 196 -2.28 24.71 22.67
C VAL A 196 -1.05 25.28 21.98
N PRO A 197 -0.02 25.72 22.72
CA PRO A 197 1.22 26.21 22.13
C PRO A 197 1.80 25.18 21.16
N ALA A 198 2.31 25.65 20.02
CA ALA A 198 3.06 24.78 19.11
C ALA A 198 4.21 24.08 19.89
N PRO A 199 4.57 22.83 19.52
CA PRO A 199 5.71 22.15 20.12
C PRO A 199 6.92 23.07 20.08
N ARG A 200 7.63 23.23 21.21
CA ARG A 200 8.79 24.11 21.26
C ARG A 200 9.77 23.69 20.18
N ALA A 201 9.91 24.50 19.13
CA ALA A 201 10.96 24.33 18.15
C ALA A 201 12.29 24.13 18.89
N GLY A 202 13.05 23.10 18.52
CA GLY A 202 14.39 22.91 19.06
C GLY A 202 15.23 24.17 18.83
N LYS A 203 16.31 24.37 19.62
CA LYS A 203 17.22 25.53 19.53
C LYS A 203 17.29 26.05 18.10
N ARG A 204 16.81 27.29 17.85
CA ARG A 204 16.73 27.90 16.51
C ARG A 204 17.99 27.57 15.72
N ARG A 205 17.87 26.64 14.77
CA ARG A 205 18.99 26.26 13.91
C ARG A 205 19.20 27.42 12.96
N HIS A 206 20.44 27.79 12.70
CA HIS A 206 20.76 28.91 11.82
C HIS A 206 20.63 28.48 10.35
N TRP A 207 19.42 28.09 9.93
CA TRP A 207 19.15 27.64 8.56
C TRP A 207 19.50 28.72 7.55
N ALA A 208 19.17 29.98 7.82
CA ALA A 208 19.59 31.13 7.01
C ALA A 208 21.13 31.18 6.76
N LYS A 209 21.95 30.82 7.76
CA LYS A 209 23.42 30.76 7.59
C LYS A 209 23.85 29.61 6.67
N GLN A 210 23.16 28.48 6.73
CA GLN A 210 23.44 27.35 5.83
C GLN A 210 22.93 27.65 4.42
N ALA A 211 21.74 28.24 4.30
CA ALA A 211 21.15 28.68 3.04
C ALA A 211 22.05 29.69 2.30
N LEU A 212 22.57 30.71 3.00
CA LEU A 212 23.51 31.70 2.44
C LEU A 212 24.88 31.11 2.03
N ALA A 213 25.16 29.85 2.35
CA ALA A 213 26.37 29.16 1.89
C ALA A 213 26.15 28.35 0.60
N LEU A 214 24.91 28.29 0.08
CA LEU A 214 24.61 27.66 -1.20
C LEU A 214 24.99 28.59 -2.36
N THR A 215 25.28 27.98 -3.51
CA THR A 215 25.61 28.69 -4.74
C THR A 215 24.46 29.60 -5.15
N ASN A 216 24.73 30.87 -5.51
CA ASN A 216 23.74 31.89 -5.91
C ASN A 216 22.63 32.22 -4.88
N ALA A 217 22.73 31.78 -3.63
CA ALA A 217 21.76 32.13 -2.60
C ALA A 217 21.78 33.65 -2.29
N CYS A 218 20.61 34.24 -2.06
CA CYS A 218 20.49 35.65 -1.71
C CYS A 218 19.53 35.89 -0.54
N ALA A 219 19.78 36.93 0.25
CA ALA A 219 18.85 37.36 1.28
C ALA A 219 17.65 38.04 0.62
N ALA A 220 16.44 37.56 0.92
CA ALA A 220 15.20 38.04 0.33
C ALA A 220 14.06 37.96 1.37
N GLU A 221 13.11 38.89 1.31
CA GLU A 221 11.83 38.72 1.99
C GLU A 221 10.88 37.88 1.13
N MET A 222 9.88 37.27 1.77
CA MET A 222 8.99 36.30 1.14
C MET A 222 7.54 36.71 1.34
N ASP A 223 6.77 36.74 0.26
CA ASP A 223 5.32 36.95 0.30
C ASP A 223 4.59 35.70 0.82
N ASP A 224 3.29 35.85 1.10
CA ASP A 224 2.42 34.74 1.48
C ASP A 224 1.77 34.03 0.26
N ALA A 225 2.09 34.49 -0.95
CA ALA A 225 1.48 34.09 -2.22
C ALA A 225 2.07 32.78 -2.80
N PRO A 226 1.31 32.05 -3.65
CA PRO A 226 1.83 30.85 -4.32
C PRO A 226 2.88 31.19 -5.38
N PHE A 227 4.01 30.47 -5.35
CA PHE A 227 5.06 30.55 -6.37
C PHE A 227 4.71 29.72 -7.63
N ALA A 228 5.36 30.02 -8.76
CA ALA A 228 5.12 29.30 -10.02
C ALA A 228 5.78 27.91 -10.03
N PRO A 229 5.04 26.79 -10.19
CA PRO A 229 5.61 25.45 -10.12
C PRO A 229 6.42 25.09 -11.38
N GLN A 230 7.52 24.36 -11.21
CA GLN A 230 8.27 23.73 -12.32
C GLN A 230 7.49 22.52 -12.86
N LEU A 231 7.34 22.45 -14.19
CA LEU A 231 6.45 21.52 -14.88
C LEU A 231 7.19 20.50 -15.75
N ALA A 232 6.86 19.22 -15.55
CA ALA A 232 7.49 18.09 -16.22
C ALA A 232 7.02 17.87 -17.68
N LYS A 233 7.96 17.82 -18.64
CA LYS A 233 7.72 17.26 -19.99
C LYS A 233 7.61 15.73 -19.95
N LEU A 234 6.72 15.12 -20.76
CA LEU A 234 6.69 13.66 -20.93
C LEU A 234 7.88 13.17 -21.76
N GLY A 235 8.66 12.23 -21.21
CA GLY A 235 9.71 11.51 -21.93
C GLY A 235 9.26 10.08 -22.26
N GLN A 236 9.66 9.56 -23.43
CA GLN A 236 9.44 8.16 -23.80
C GLN A 236 10.32 7.19 -23.00
N ALA A 237 11.53 7.64 -22.63
CA ALA A 237 12.47 6.93 -21.78
C ALA A 237 13.04 7.90 -20.72
N PRO A 238 13.66 7.41 -19.64
CA PRO A 238 14.48 8.23 -18.76
C PRO A 238 15.66 8.84 -19.54
N PRO A 239 16.12 10.05 -19.19
CA PRO A 239 17.38 10.56 -19.69
C PRO A 239 18.56 9.90 -18.95
N ASP A 240 19.66 9.64 -19.65
CA ASP A 240 20.88 9.08 -19.06
C ASP A 240 21.92 10.15 -18.70
N GLY A 241 22.79 9.83 -17.75
CA GLY A 241 24.00 10.60 -17.40
C GLY A 241 23.97 11.22 -15.99
N GLY A 242 25.14 11.32 -15.36
CA GLY A 242 25.29 11.72 -13.95
C GLY A 242 24.81 13.14 -13.58
N GLN A 243 24.53 13.99 -14.57
CA GLN A 243 23.87 15.28 -14.37
C GLN A 243 22.36 15.18 -14.06
N TRP A 244 21.78 13.97 -14.08
CA TRP A 244 20.38 13.72 -13.76
C TRP A 244 20.20 13.06 -12.39
N VAL A 245 19.20 13.51 -11.66
CA VAL A 245 18.66 12.84 -10.48
C VAL A 245 17.27 12.30 -10.79
N HIS A 246 17.01 11.07 -10.37
CA HIS A 246 15.79 10.33 -10.65
C HIS A 246 15.03 10.07 -9.35
N GLU A 247 13.84 10.65 -9.23
CA GLU A 247 12.93 10.52 -8.11
C GLU A 247 11.73 9.65 -8.48
N ILE A 248 11.08 9.03 -7.48
CA ILE A 248 9.79 8.37 -7.68
C ILE A 248 8.78 9.39 -8.20
N LYS A 249 8.05 9.04 -9.27
CA LYS A 249 6.83 9.77 -9.60
C LYS A 249 5.71 9.27 -8.69
N TRP A 250 5.52 10.00 -7.59
CA TRP A 250 4.37 9.91 -6.71
C TRP A 250 3.06 10.12 -7.50
N ASP A 251 2.01 9.41 -7.09
CA ASP A 251 0.65 9.57 -7.64
C ASP A 251 -0.21 10.25 -6.57
N GLY A 252 -0.52 11.53 -6.76
CA GLY A 252 -1.07 12.41 -5.72
C GLY A 252 -1.52 13.78 -6.23
N TYR A 253 -1.64 14.73 -5.31
CA TYR A 253 -1.90 16.14 -5.63
C TYR A 253 -0.67 17.01 -5.33
N ARG A 254 -0.18 17.73 -6.33
CA ARG A 254 0.91 18.71 -6.19
C ARG A 254 0.49 19.84 -5.24
N ILE A 255 1.23 19.97 -4.13
CA ILE A 255 1.04 21.01 -3.11
C ILE A 255 2.30 21.88 -3.04
N LEU A 256 2.09 23.18 -3.20
CA LEU A 256 3.07 24.22 -2.95
C LEU A 256 2.75 24.76 -1.55
N ALA A 257 3.72 24.78 -0.64
CA ALA A 257 3.51 25.31 0.70
C ALA A 257 4.36 26.56 0.92
N THR A 258 3.71 27.61 1.43
CA THR A 258 4.37 28.84 1.84
C THR A 258 4.29 29.00 3.35
N ILE A 259 5.38 29.45 3.95
CA ILE A 259 5.45 29.91 5.34
C ILE A 259 5.85 31.38 5.29
N SER A 260 5.02 32.29 5.79
CA SER A 260 5.38 33.71 5.94
C SER A 260 5.11 34.16 7.37
N ASP A 261 6.14 34.69 8.04
CA ASP A 261 6.21 34.95 9.49
C ASP A 261 5.57 33.85 10.37
N GLY A 262 5.84 32.58 10.03
CA GLY A 262 5.35 31.39 10.72
C GLY A 262 3.91 30.96 10.38
N VAL A 263 3.20 31.69 9.51
CA VAL A 263 1.87 31.31 9.01
C VAL A 263 2.02 30.39 7.80
N VAL A 264 1.49 29.17 7.88
CA VAL A 264 1.55 28.16 6.81
C VAL A 264 0.30 28.23 5.94
N ARG A 265 0.47 28.39 4.61
CA ARG A 265 -0.58 28.16 3.62
C ARG A 265 -0.20 27.04 2.66
N LEU A 266 -1.20 26.31 2.18
CA LEU A 266 -1.06 25.23 1.21
C LEU A 266 -1.81 25.61 -0.08
N TRP A 267 -1.17 25.44 -1.22
CA TRP A 267 -1.70 25.80 -2.52
C TRP A 267 -1.67 24.59 -3.45
N SER A 268 -2.71 24.40 -4.25
CA SER A 268 -2.63 23.47 -5.38
C SER A 268 -1.68 24.00 -6.45
N ARG A 269 -1.27 23.13 -7.38
CA ARG A 269 -0.56 23.50 -8.62
C ARG A 269 -1.11 24.76 -9.33
N ASN A 270 -2.42 24.97 -9.27
CA ASN A 270 -3.12 26.06 -9.95
C ASN A 270 -3.52 27.20 -8.99
N ALA A 271 -2.74 27.41 -7.92
CA ALA A 271 -2.89 28.50 -6.95
C ALA A 271 -4.23 28.53 -6.19
N LEU A 272 -4.93 27.39 -6.09
CA LEU A 272 -6.12 27.26 -5.24
C LEU A 272 -5.69 26.97 -3.80
N GLU A 273 -6.18 27.72 -2.82
CA GLU A 273 -5.86 27.47 -1.42
C GLU A 273 -6.49 26.15 -0.91
N TRP A 274 -5.65 25.33 -0.28
CA TRP A 274 -5.94 23.99 0.25
C TRP A 274 -5.59 23.86 1.75
N THR A 275 -5.23 24.98 2.41
CA THR A 275 -4.80 25.07 3.81
C THR A 275 -5.70 24.29 4.78
N ASP A 276 -7.02 24.38 4.61
CA ASP A 276 -8.01 23.69 5.48
C ASP A 276 -8.43 22.30 4.99
N LYS A 277 -8.02 21.89 3.78
CA LYS A 277 -8.28 20.53 3.26
C LYS A 277 -7.29 19.49 3.80
N ALA A 278 -6.10 19.94 4.19
CA ALA A 278 -5.01 19.11 4.69
C ALA A 278 -4.39 19.71 5.98
N PRO A 279 -5.17 19.91 7.05
CA PRO A 279 -4.70 20.52 8.30
C PRO A 279 -3.57 19.71 8.96
N GLU A 280 -3.49 18.39 8.73
CA GLU A 280 -2.36 17.57 9.18
C GLU A 280 -1.04 17.99 8.54
N ILE A 281 -1.05 18.32 7.25
CA ILE A 281 0.13 18.77 6.50
C ILE A 281 0.51 20.18 6.93
N ARG A 282 -0.47 21.08 7.08
CA ARG A 282 -0.28 22.44 7.59
C ARG A 282 0.42 22.43 8.96
N ASN A 283 -0.10 21.62 9.89
CA ASN A 283 0.46 21.48 11.24
C ASN A 283 1.85 20.83 11.22
N ALA A 284 2.09 19.87 10.32
CA ALA A 284 3.38 19.23 10.17
C ALA A 284 4.45 20.19 9.62
N ILE A 285 4.13 21.02 8.63
CA ILE A 285 5.03 22.07 8.13
C ILE A 285 5.30 23.11 9.22
N LEU A 286 4.28 23.53 9.96
CA LEU A 286 4.44 24.45 11.10
C LEU A 286 5.41 23.89 12.16
N SER A 287 5.43 22.56 12.37
CA SER A 287 6.34 21.91 13.32
C SER A 287 7.83 22.05 12.97
N LEU A 288 8.18 22.39 11.71
CA LEU A 288 9.56 22.69 11.31
C LEU A 288 10.12 23.95 11.98
N GLY A 289 9.26 24.86 12.48
CA GLY A 289 9.65 26.04 13.25
C GLY A 289 10.39 27.13 12.44
N LEU A 290 10.19 27.14 11.13
CA LEU A 290 10.78 28.11 10.20
C LEU A 290 10.02 29.44 10.26
N ARG A 291 10.72 30.57 10.08
CA ARG A 291 10.11 31.90 9.93
C ARG A 291 9.48 32.05 8.55
N SER A 292 10.23 31.71 7.51
CA SER A 292 9.74 31.70 6.13
C SER A 292 10.23 30.47 5.38
N ALA A 293 9.44 29.99 4.42
CA ALA A 293 9.86 28.93 3.49
C ALA A 293 8.94 28.80 2.27
N GLN A 294 9.51 28.33 1.16
CA GLN A 294 8.78 27.82 0.00
C GLN A 294 9.16 26.36 -0.23
N LEU A 295 8.18 25.46 -0.08
CA LEU A 295 8.34 24.01 -0.20
C LEU A 295 7.49 23.48 -1.36
N ASP A 296 8.04 22.57 -2.15
CA ASP A 296 7.35 21.95 -3.28
C ASP A 296 7.28 20.42 -3.09
N GLY A 297 6.07 19.86 -3.12
CA GLY A 297 5.82 18.46 -2.76
C GLY A 297 4.56 17.84 -3.38
N GLU A 298 4.44 16.53 -3.24
CA GLU A 298 3.25 15.77 -3.67
C GLU A 298 2.49 15.22 -2.45
N LEU A 299 1.22 15.59 -2.31
CA LEU A 299 0.31 15.06 -1.30
C LEU A 299 -0.13 13.65 -1.68
N ILE A 300 0.16 12.68 -0.82
CA ILE A 300 -0.10 11.26 -1.02
C ILE A 300 -0.88 10.67 0.16
N ALA A 301 -1.51 9.52 -0.08
CA ALA A 301 -2.06 8.63 0.94
C ALA A 301 -1.38 7.24 0.84
N GLY A 302 -1.54 6.42 1.88
CA GLY A 302 -1.08 5.03 1.87
C GLY A 302 0.43 4.91 1.63
N ARG A 303 0.84 4.31 0.51
CA ARG A 303 2.26 4.20 0.09
C ARG A 303 2.64 5.15 -1.05
N GLY A 304 1.72 5.98 -1.53
CA GLY A 304 1.93 6.87 -2.69
C GLY A 304 2.08 6.15 -4.04
N THR A 305 1.61 4.90 -4.14
CA THR A 305 1.58 4.11 -5.39
C THR A 305 0.36 4.46 -6.25
N LYS A 306 0.31 3.95 -7.49
CA LYS A 306 -0.86 4.12 -8.40
C LYS A 306 -2.19 3.68 -7.76
N GLU A 307 -2.14 2.69 -6.88
CA GLU A 307 -3.32 2.09 -6.24
C GLU A 307 -3.83 2.96 -5.07
N ASP A 308 -2.95 3.79 -4.48
CA ASP A 308 -3.26 4.68 -3.38
C ASP A 308 -3.94 5.99 -3.83
N PHE A 309 -3.97 6.33 -5.12
CA PHE A 309 -4.59 7.58 -5.59
C PHE A 309 -6.09 7.65 -5.28
N ASN A 310 -6.82 6.55 -5.46
CA ASN A 310 -8.23 6.46 -5.07
C ASN A 310 -8.41 6.56 -3.55
N LEU A 311 -7.42 6.10 -2.77
CA LEU A 311 -7.42 6.25 -1.31
C LEU A 311 -7.20 7.71 -0.90
N LEU A 312 -6.36 8.45 -1.61
CA LEU A 312 -6.18 9.90 -1.41
C LEU A 312 -7.48 10.66 -1.70
N GLN A 313 -8.15 10.39 -2.84
CA GLN A 313 -9.43 11.01 -3.16
C GLN A 313 -10.50 10.68 -2.11
N ALA A 314 -10.66 9.40 -1.75
CA ALA A 314 -11.60 8.96 -0.72
C ALA A 314 -11.26 9.50 0.69
N THR A 315 -9.99 9.82 0.96
CA THR A 315 -9.59 10.45 2.22
C THR A 315 -9.97 11.93 2.22
N LEU A 316 -9.67 12.65 1.14
CA LEU A 316 -10.04 14.06 0.99
C LEU A 316 -11.56 14.27 0.93
N SER A 317 -12.32 13.31 0.39
CA SER A 317 -13.79 13.33 0.38
C SER A 317 -14.45 12.94 1.72
N GLY A 318 -13.67 12.42 2.66
CA GLY A 318 -14.12 11.96 3.99
C GLY A 318 -14.63 10.51 4.07
N GLU A 319 -14.72 9.80 2.94
CA GLU A 319 -15.11 8.38 2.88
C GLU A 319 -14.12 7.47 3.62
N ARG A 320 -12.84 7.86 3.69
CA ARG A 320 -11.76 7.16 4.39
C ARG A 320 -11.03 8.11 5.34
N GLN A 321 -10.50 7.55 6.43
CA GLN A 321 -9.89 8.32 7.52
C GLN A 321 -8.40 7.98 7.69
N VAL A 322 -7.68 7.79 6.58
CA VAL A 322 -6.27 7.41 6.55
C VAL A 322 -5.36 8.64 6.68
N PRO A 323 -4.21 8.56 7.37
CA PRO A 323 -3.24 9.65 7.40
C PRO A 323 -2.71 10.03 6.00
N LEU A 324 -2.64 11.32 5.71
CA LEU A 324 -1.99 11.87 4.52
C LEU A 324 -0.51 12.18 4.80
N ALA A 325 0.33 12.22 3.77
CA ALA A 325 1.70 12.69 3.85
C ALA A 325 2.07 13.56 2.65
N LEU A 326 2.98 14.52 2.84
CA LEU A 326 3.56 15.33 1.78
C LEU A 326 4.98 14.83 1.47
N ALA A 327 5.16 14.28 0.27
CA ALA A 327 6.47 13.93 -0.27
C ALA A 327 7.13 15.19 -0.85
N VAL A 328 7.91 15.90 -0.02
CA VAL A 328 8.60 17.14 -0.39
C VAL A 328 9.84 16.81 -1.21
N PHE A 329 9.98 17.42 -2.38
CA PHE A 329 11.11 17.17 -3.29
C PHE A 329 11.97 18.40 -3.60
N ASP A 330 11.53 19.62 -3.28
CA ASP A 330 12.31 20.84 -3.45
C ASP A 330 12.07 21.87 -2.33
N LEU A 331 13.03 22.78 -2.15
CA LEU A 331 13.04 23.88 -1.18
C LEU A 331 13.60 25.11 -1.90
N LEU A 332 12.81 26.18 -2.00
CA LEU A 332 13.18 27.36 -2.81
C LEU A 332 13.57 28.57 -1.95
N HIS A 333 12.99 28.67 -0.76
CA HIS A 333 13.27 29.74 0.20
C HIS A 333 13.28 29.16 1.62
N ILE A 334 14.12 29.70 2.51
CA ILE A 334 14.15 29.33 3.93
C ILE A 334 14.72 30.46 4.82
N ASP A 335 14.00 30.81 5.88
CA ASP A 335 14.40 31.75 6.94
C ASP A 335 14.97 33.11 6.43
N GLY A 336 14.38 33.66 5.36
CA GLY A 336 14.78 34.94 4.75
C GLY A 336 15.88 34.83 3.69
N VAL A 337 16.10 33.63 3.15
CA VAL A 337 17.10 33.36 2.11
C VAL A 337 16.43 32.62 0.95
N ASP A 338 16.44 33.25 -0.23
CA ASP A 338 16.09 32.62 -1.50
C ASP A 338 17.29 31.79 -1.98
N ILE A 339 17.03 30.53 -2.29
CA ILE A 339 17.98 29.55 -2.80
C ILE A 339 17.52 28.94 -4.13
N SER A 340 16.47 29.48 -4.77
CA SER A 340 15.91 28.98 -6.03
C SER A 340 16.95 28.92 -7.16
N GLU A 341 17.86 29.89 -7.22
CA GLU A 341 18.98 29.95 -8.19
C GLU A 341 20.18 29.03 -7.84
N ALA A 342 20.16 28.33 -6.71
CA ALA A 342 21.15 27.31 -6.37
C ALA A 342 20.91 26.01 -7.15
N PRO A 343 21.94 25.15 -7.38
CA PRO A 343 21.76 23.82 -7.93
C PRO A 343 20.77 22.95 -7.15
N LEU A 344 19.93 22.19 -7.84
CA LEU A 344 18.94 21.28 -7.24
C LEU A 344 19.54 20.35 -6.18
N VAL A 345 20.73 19.81 -6.41
CA VAL A 345 21.38 18.89 -5.45
C VAL A 345 21.66 19.57 -4.10
N GLU A 346 22.08 20.84 -4.11
CA GLU A 346 22.32 21.62 -2.89
C GLU A 346 21.00 21.91 -2.15
N ARG A 347 19.96 22.34 -2.87
CA ARG A 347 18.62 22.59 -2.29
C ARG A 347 18.04 21.33 -1.67
N LYS A 348 18.15 20.19 -2.36
CA LYS A 348 17.69 18.88 -1.85
C LYS A 348 18.48 18.40 -0.63
N GLN A 349 19.79 18.67 -0.57
CA GLN A 349 20.61 18.33 0.60
C GLN A 349 20.20 19.17 1.82
N LEU A 350 19.92 20.47 1.65
CA LEU A 350 19.42 21.33 2.73
C LEU A 350 18.01 20.91 3.17
N LEU A 351 17.10 20.64 2.23
CA LEU A 351 15.76 20.10 2.50
C LEU A 351 15.84 18.80 3.33
N GLN A 352 16.72 17.87 2.98
CA GLN A 352 16.90 16.63 3.73
C GLN A 352 17.35 16.89 5.18
N GLN A 353 18.24 17.87 5.40
CA GLN A 353 18.68 18.26 6.76
C GLN A 353 17.54 18.91 7.56
N VAL A 354 16.72 19.76 6.93
CA VAL A 354 15.55 20.41 7.55
C VAL A 354 14.52 19.38 7.99
N LEU A 355 14.16 18.43 7.13
CA LEU A 355 13.20 17.38 7.45
C LEU A 355 13.76 16.37 8.48
N ALA A 356 15.05 16.04 8.42
CA ALA A 356 15.70 15.18 9.41
C ALA A 356 15.89 15.86 10.78
N ALA A 357 15.85 17.20 10.85
CA ALA A 357 15.94 17.95 12.10
C ALA A 357 14.69 17.81 12.98
N THR A 358 13.52 17.70 12.33
CA THR A 358 12.21 17.51 12.98
C THR A 358 11.44 16.41 12.25
N PRO A 359 11.75 15.12 12.51
CA PRO A 359 11.06 14.00 11.86
C PRO A 359 9.56 14.03 12.15
N ASN A 360 8.73 13.96 11.11
CA ASN A 360 7.28 14.02 11.20
C ASN A 360 6.65 12.96 10.28
N ALA A 361 5.64 12.22 10.75
CA ALA A 361 5.00 11.16 9.98
C ALA A 361 4.28 11.67 8.71
N HIS A 362 3.91 12.95 8.68
CA HIS A 362 3.24 13.60 7.55
C HIS A 362 4.19 14.29 6.56
N LEU A 363 5.50 14.34 6.82
CA LEU A 363 6.49 14.94 5.91
C LEU A 363 7.54 13.90 5.52
N ALA A 364 7.64 13.60 4.23
CA ALA A 364 8.64 12.70 3.68
C ALA A 364 9.60 13.46 2.74
N TYR A 365 10.90 13.19 2.87
CA TYR A 365 11.87 13.61 1.86
C TYR A 365 11.78 12.70 0.64
N SER A 366 11.52 13.26 -0.53
CA SER A 366 11.57 12.54 -1.81
C SER A 366 13.04 12.31 -2.21
N SER A 367 13.53 11.11 -1.89
CA SER A 367 14.87 10.64 -2.22
C SER A 367 15.05 10.40 -3.71
N HIS A 368 16.30 10.45 -4.17
CA HIS A 368 16.67 10.31 -5.58
C HIS A 368 17.82 9.33 -5.78
N VAL A 369 17.99 8.88 -7.03
CA VAL A 369 19.14 8.14 -7.55
C VAL A 369 19.86 9.02 -8.58
N GLU A 370 21.18 9.05 -8.56
CA GLU A 370 21.99 9.78 -9.55
C GLU A 370 22.29 8.90 -10.78
N GLY A 371 22.11 9.46 -11.98
CA GLY A 371 22.56 8.92 -13.27
C GLY A 371 21.82 7.70 -13.84
N ASP A 372 21.42 6.72 -13.02
CA ASP A 372 20.79 5.48 -13.49
C ASP A 372 19.26 5.58 -13.60
N GLY A 373 18.81 6.38 -14.58
CA GLY A 373 17.40 6.61 -14.86
C GLY A 373 16.66 5.35 -15.32
N SER A 374 17.34 4.46 -16.05
CA SER A 374 16.75 3.22 -16.56
C SER A 374 16.44 2.22 -15.44
N GLU A 375 17.37 2.01 -14.50
CA GLU A 375 17.11 1.18 -13.31
C GLU A 375 16.07 1.83 -12.39
N ALA A 376 16.19 3.14 -12.12
CA ALA A 376 15.23 3.86 -11.29
C ALA A 376 13.80 3.74 -11.84
N PHE A 377 13.61 3.86 -13.16
CA PHE A 377 12.33 3.65 -13.81
C PHE A 377 11.85 2.21 -13.70
N ARG A 378 12.73 1.22 -13.93
CA ARG A 378 12.43 -0.22 -13.82
C ARG A 378 11.96 -0.59 -12.40
N VAL A 379 12.67 -0.12 -11.37
CA VAL A 379 12.34 -0.33 -9.95
C VAL A 379 11.02 0.35 -9.58
N ALA A 380 10.79 1.60 -10.02
CA ALA A 380 9.52 2.28 -9.80
C ALA A 380 8.34 1.51 -10.40
N GLY A 381 8.52 0.89 -11.57
CA GLY A 381 7.55 -0.02 -12.18
C GLY A 381 7.29 -1.28 -11.35
N GLN A 382 8.33 -1.95 -10.87
CA GLN A 382 8.22 -3.12 -10.00
C GLN A 382 7.55 -2.82 -8.65
N GLN A 383 7.67 -1.58 -8.15
CA GLN A 383 7.05 -1.13 -6.90
C GLN A 383 5.68 -0.45 -7.12
N HIS A 384 5.08 -0.59 -8.30
CA HIS A 384 3.74 -0.09 -8.64
C HIS A 384 3.57 1.44 -8.60
N PHE A 385 4.65 2.22 -8.59
CA PHE A 385 4.61 3.68 -8.75
C PHE A 385 4.24 4.10 -10.19
N GLU A 386 3.80 5.36 -10.37
CA GLU A 386 3.42 5.87 -11.70
C GLU A 386 4.56 5.80 -12.71
N GLY A 387 5.78 6.05 -12.23
CA GLY A 387 7.04 6.00 -12.97
C GLY A 387 8.09 6.80 -12.22
N ILE A 388 8.92 7.56 -12.93
CA ILE A 388 9.91 8.46 -12.32
C ILE A 388 9.82 9.90 -12.83
N ILE A 389 10.34 10.80 -12.01
CA ILE A 389 10.66 12.19 -12.35
C ILE A 389 12.18 12.28 -12.46
N SER A 390 12.70 12.76 -13.59
CA SER A 390 14.13 12.99 -13.81
C SER A 390 14.38 14.49 -13.87
N LYS A 391 15.27 15.01 -13.03
CA LYS A 391 15.59 16.44 -12.93
C LYS A 391 17.09 16.67 -13.12
N ARG A 392 17.48 17.83 -13.63
CA ARG A 392 18.88 18.23 -13.68
C ARG A 392 19.41 18.61 -12.29
N ALA A 393 20.46 17.93 -11.85
CA ALA A 393 21.09 18.13 -10.55
C ALA A 393 21.74 19.52 -10.41
N ASP A 394 22.23 20.03 -11.53
CA ASP A 394 23.06 21.23 -11.68
C ASP A 394 22.28 22.50 -12.05
N ARG A 395 20.94 22.47 -11.99
CA ARG A 395 20.08 23.56 -12.49
C ARG A 395 19.33 24.30 -11.37
N PRO A 396 19.12 25.62 -11.54
CA PRO A 396 18.22 26.40 -10.70
C PRO A 396 16.78 25.95 -10.90
N TYR A 397 15.92 26.25 -9.93
CA TYR A 397 14.49 26.05 -10.06
C TYR A 397 13.90 27.07 -11.04
N ARG A 398 13.06 26.62 -11.97
CA ARG A 398 12.39 27.51 -12.93
C ARG A 398 10.94 27.13 -13.08
N GLY A 399 10.04 28.08 -12.76
CA GLY A 399 8.61 27.92 -12.95
C GLY A 399 8.25 27.68 -14.42
N GLY A 400 7.18 26.93 -14.66
CA GLY A 400 6.77 26.54 -16.01
C GLY A 400 7.53 25.33 -16.55
N ARG A 401 7.38 25.06 -17.86
CA ARG A 401 7.85 23.83 -18.49
C ARG A 401 9.26 23.95 -19.05
N SER A 402 10.13 23.00 -18.70
CA SER A 402 11.53 22.97 -19.13
C SER A 402 11.97 21.56 -19.52
N ASP A 403 13.06 21.43 -20.29
CA ASP A 403 13.69 20.13 -20.55
C ASP A 403 14.46 19.57 -19.36
N ASP A 404 14.77 20.44 -18.38
CA ASP A 404 15.49 20.12 -17.15
C ASP A 404 14.65 19.31 -16.14
N TRP A 405 13.34 19.15 -16.37
CA TRP A 405 12.43 18.32 -15.58
C TRP A 405 11.57 17.44 -16.50
N ARG A 406 11.77 16.12 -16.44
CA ARG A 406 11.12 15.12 -17.29
C ARG A 406 10.35 14.10 -16.45
N LYS A 407 9.23 13.59 -16.96
CA LYS A 407 8.47 12.47 -16.36
C LYS A 407 8.47 11.29 -17.33
N THR A 408 8.69 10.08 -16.81
CA THR A 408 8.61 8.84 -17.59
C THR A 408 7.63 7.91 -16.89
N LYS A 409 6.55 7.49 -17.56
CA LYS A 409 5.43 6.73 -16.97
C LYS A 409 5.44 5.24 -17.37
N GLN A 410 5.02 4.39 -16.45
CA GLN A 410 4.98 2.92 -16.61
C GLN A 410 3.73 2.40 -17.33
N LEU A 411 2.62 3.12 -17.21
CA LEU A 411 1.40 2.91 -18.00
C LEU A 411 1.09 4.24 -18.68
N ALA A 412 0.66 4.19 -19.94
CA ALA A 412 0.20 5.38 -20.63
C ALA A 412 -1.09 5.86 -19.95
N SER A 413 -1.01 6.99 -19.23
CA SER A 413 -2.16 7.74 -18.76
C SER A 413 -2.04 9.17 -19.20
N GLN A 414 -3.15 9.69 -19.73
CA GLN A 414 -3.26 11.05 -20.25
C GLN A 414 -4.60 11.64 -19.81
N GLU A 415 -4.63 12.95 -19.79
CA GLU A 415 -5.77 13.77 -19.39
C GLU A 415 -6.58 14.13 -20.64
N TYR A 416 -7.90 14.02 -20.55
CA TYR A 416 -8.83 14.31 -21.64
C TYR A 416 -10.00 15.13 -21.13
N ALA A 417 -10.58 15.95 -22.02
CA ALA A 417 -11.84 16.61 -21.76
C ALA A 417 -12.99 15.62 -21.89
N VAL A 418 -13.97 15.69 -20.99
CA VAL A 418 -15.25 15.00 -21.19
C VAL A 418 -16.17 15.90 -22.01
N VAL A 419 -16.67 15.35 -23.12
CA VAL A 419 -17.53 16.04 -24.13
C VAL A 419 -18.89 15.38 -24.32
N GLY A 420 -19.19 14.33 -23.56
CA GLY A 420 -20.47 13.64 -23.63
C GLY A 420 -20.47 12.32 -22.88
N TYR A 421 -21.57 11.57 -23.01
CA TYR A 421 -21.74 10.25 -22.43
C TYR A 421 -22.72 9.39 -23.24
N THR A 422 -22.62 8.07 -23.08
CA THR A 422 -23.63 7.11 -23.58
C THR A 422 -24.59 6.72 -22.48
N ALA A 423 -25.85 6.40 -22.84
CA ALA A 423 -26.80 5.79 -21.91
C ALA A 423 -26.24 4.49 -21.27
N PRO A 424 -26.65 4.14 -20.04
CA PRO A 424 -26.28 2.86 -19.43
C PRO A 424 -26.93 1.68 -20.15
N LYS A 425 -26.31 0.50 -20.06
CA LYS A 425 -26.82 -0.78 -20.59
C LYS A 425 -26.89 -1.80 -19.44
N GLY A 426 -27.93 -2.64 -19.41
CA GLY A 426 -28.12 -3.67 -18.37
C GLY A 426 -28.54 -3.10 -17.02
N SER A 427 -28.10 -3.70 -15.92
CA SER A 427 -28.41 -3.30 -14.53
C SER A 427 -27.63 -2.08 -14.03
N ARG A 428 -26.88 -1.39 -14.90
CA ARG A 428 -26.04 -0.24 -14.56
C ARG A 428 -26.87 1.04 -14.44
N SER A 429 -26.60 1.85 -13.42
CA SER A 429 -27.21 3.19 -13.24
C SER A 429 -26.25 4.32 -13.63
N GLY A 430 -26.78 5.53 -13.81
CA GLY A 430 -26.01 6.69 -14.25
C GLY A 430 -25.75 6.68 -15.76
N PHE A 431 -24.49 6.50 -16.17
CA PHE A 431 -24.06 6.47 -17.57
C PHE A 431 -23.40 5.13 -17.96
N GLY A 432 -23.33 4.84 -19.26
CA GLY A 432 -22.63 3.67 -19.80
C GLY A 432 -21.13 3.90 -19.98
N SER A 433 -20.77 5.02 -20.60
CA SER A 433 -19.38 5.46 -20.79
C SER A 433 -19.30 6.98 -20.99
N LEU A 434 -18.21 7.60 -20.54
CA LEU A 434 -17.87 8.99 -20.86
C LEU A 434 -17.19 9.06 -22.23
N LEU A 435 -17.46 10.14 -22.98
CA LEU A 435 -16.86 10.43 -24.27
C LEU A 435 -15.74 11.45 -24.10
N LEU A 436 -14.57 11.12 -24.64
CA LEU A 436 -13.31 11.82 -24.39
C LEU A 436 -12.86 12.58 -25.63
N ALA A 437 -12.32 13.78 -25.42
CA ALA A 437 -11.70 14.58 -26.45
C ALA A 437 -10.36 15.19 -26.02
N THR A 438 -9.52 15.48 -27.01
CA THR A 438 -8.29 16.27 -26.88
C THR A 438 -8.44 17.54 -27.71
N PRO A 439 -7.75 18.66 -27.38
CA PRO A 439 -7.70 19.83 -28.25
C PRO A 439 -7.15 19.46 -29.63
N ASP A 440 -7.72 20.07 -30.67
CA ASP A 440 -7.30 19.92 -32.06
C ASP A 440 -7.21 21.28 -32.76
N ALA A 441 -6.14 21.51 -33.52
CA ALA A 441 -5.88 22.79 -34.17
C ALA A 441 -6.84 23.07 -35.34
N THR A 442 -7.47 22.04 -35.92
CA THR A 442 -8.33 22.18 -37.10
C THR A 442 -9.81 22.28 -36.73
N HIS A 443 -10.28 21.48 -35.76
CA HIS A 443 -11.68 21.35 -35.40
C HIS A 443 -11.98 21.78 -33.94
N GLY A 444 -10.99 22.33 -33.23
CA GLY A 444 -11.07 22.72 -31.82
C GLY A 444 -10.95 21.53 -30.86
N TRP A 445 -11.76 20.48 -31.08
CA TRP A 445 -11.76 19.26 -30.26
C TRP A 445 -11.87 18.00 -31.13
N LEU A 446 -10.96 17.05 -30.92
CA LEU A 446 -10.96 15.73 -31.55
C LEU A 446 -11.44 14.67 -30.57
N TYR A 447 -12.46 13.89 -30.94
CA TYR A 447 -12.90 12.71 -30.20
C TYR A 447 -11.85 11.60 -30.26
N VAL A 448 -11.44 11.11 -29.08
CA VAL A 448 -10.40 10.08 -28.92
C VAL A 448 -10.94 8.77 -28.34
N GLY A 449 -12.26 8.61 -28.22
CA GLY A 449 -12.87 7.37 -27.73
C GLY A 449 -13.65 7.55 -26.44
N ARG A 450 -13.95 6.42 -25.78
CA ARG A 450 -14.86 6.35 -24.63
C ARG A 450 -14.29 5.53 -23.49
N VAL A 451 -14.69 5.87 -22.27
CA VAL A 451 -14.30 5.16 -21.05
C VAL A 451 -15.52 4.77 -20.22
N GLY A 452 -15.70 3.46 -20.02
CA GLY A 452 -16.83 2.88 -19.27
C GLY A 452 -16.43 1.98 -18.10
N SER A 453 -15.13 1.78 -17.86
CA SER A 453 -14.57 0.97 -16.77
C SER A 453 -13.70 1.83 -15.85
N GLY A 454 -13.47 1.39 -14.61
CA GLY A 454 -12.67 2.12 -13.61
C GLY A 454 -13.46 3.06 -12.69
N PHE A 455 -14.79 3.03 -12.71
CA PHE A 455 -15.64 3.82 -11.82
C PHE A 455 -16.18 2.96 -10.65
N SER A 456 -16.27 3.53 -9.45
CA SER A 456 -17.03 2.99 -8.32
C SER A 456 -18.49 3.49 -8.34
N ASP A 457 -19.41 2.84 -7.62
CA ASP A 457 -20.82 3.28 -7.56
C ASP A 457 -21.02 4.65 -6.90
N ALA A 458 -20.07 5.09 -6.06
CA ALA A 458 -20.05 6.46 -5.52
C ALA A 458 -19.65 7.46 -6.61
N LEU A 459 -18.53 7.22 -7.28
CA LEU A 459 -18.01 8.07 -8.33
C LEU A 459 -18.93 8.13 -9.57
N MET A 460 -19.60 7.02 -9.91
CA MET A 460 -20.64 6.98 -10.94
C MET A 460 -21.74 8.02 -10.64
N ARG A 461 -22.18 8.16 -9.39
CA ARG A 461 -23.19 9.14 -8.98
C ARG A 461 -22.66 10.57 -9.03
N GLU A 462 -21.47 10.82 -8.49
CA GLU A 462 -20.81 12.13 -8.52
C GLU A 462 -20.64 12.64 -9.97
N VAL A 463 -20.05 11.81 -10.84
CA VAL A 463 -19.86 12.17 -12.24
C VAL A 463 -21.21 12.37 -12.94
N THR A 464 -22.22 11.55 -12.68
CA THR A 464 -23.56 11.71 -13.27
C THR A 464 -24.17 13.09 -12.99
N GLN A 465 -23.93 13.67 -11.81
CA GLN A 465 -24.39 15.03 -11.48
C GLN A 465 -23.75 16.12 -12.37
N GLN A 466 -22.54 15.87 -12.90
CA GLN A 466 -21.83 16.78 -13.81
C GLN A 466 -22.20 16.58 -15.29
N LEU A 467 -22.98 15.54 -15.61
CA LEU A 467 -23.40 15.19 -16.99
C LEU A 467 -24.72 15.83 -17.43
N ASP A 468 -25.42 16.57 -16.57
CA ASP A 468 -26.76 17.09 -16.87
C ASP A 468 -26.78 18.14 -18.01
N GLY A 469 -27.81 18.13 -18.84
CA GLY A 469 -27.92 18.92 -20.06
C GLY A 469 -26.98 18.49 -21.19
N GLY A 470 -27.44 18.64 -22.43
CA GLY A 470 -26.68 18.26 -23.63
C GLY A 470 -27.61 18.03 -24.84
N GLY A 471 -27.04 17.63 -25.97
CA GLY A 471 -27.79 17.38 -27.21
C GLY A 471 -27.28 16.18 -28.00
N ARG A 472 -28.00 15.80 -29.06
CA ARG A 472 -27.62 14.69 -29.96
C ARG A 472 -26.53 15.06 -30.98
N LYS A 473 -26.17 16.33 -31.11
CA LYS A 473 -25.14 16.81 -32.05
C LYS A 473 -23.76 16.77 -31.38
N PRO A 474 -22.76 16.09 -31.97
CA PRO A 474 -21.40 16.10 -31.46
C PRO A 474 -20.82 17.50 -31.28
N THR A 475 -20.07 17.67 -30.18
CA THR A 475 -19.34 18.89 -29.82
C THR A 475 -17.82 18.76 -29.99
N ALA A 476 -17.38 17.60 -30.46
CA ALA A 476 -16.03 17.30 -30.92
C ALA A 476 -16.11 16.63 -32.30
N TYR A 477 -15.07 16.79 -33.11
CA TYR A 477 -14.94 16.11 -34.40
C TYR A 477 -14.71 14.61 -34.20
N ILE A 478 -15.47 13.79 -34.93
CA ILE A 478 -15.44 12.33 -34.82
C ILE A 478 -14.85 11.75 -36.12
N PRO A 479 -13.63 11.19 -36.11
CA PRO A 479 -12.96 10.66 -37.31
C PRO A 479 -13.40 9.23 -37.68
N THR A 480 -14.51 8.74 -37.14
CA THR A 480 -14.91 7.33 -37.17
C THR A 480 -16.43 7.14 -37.25
N GLU A 481 -16.89 6.08 -37.91
CA GLU A 481 -18.31 5.68 -37.92
C GLU A 481 -18.63 4.70 -36.77
N ASP A 482 -18.52 5.16 -35.53
CA ASP A 482 -18.92 4.36 -34.36
C ASP A 482 -20.45 4.41 -34.17
N THR A 483 -21.12 3.28 -34.40
CA THR A 483 -22.57 3.16 -34.32
C THR A 483 -23.14 3.30 -32.91
N ASP A 484 -22.35 3.06 -31.85
CA ASP A 484 -22.78 3.29 -30.46
C ASP A 484 -22.92 4.80 -30.15
N LEU A 485 -22.29 5.69 -30.93
CA LEU A 485 -22.40 7.15 -30.75
C LEU A 485 -23.74 7.72 -31.22
N ARG A 486 -24.56 6.95 -31.93
CA ARG A 486 -25.91 7.37 -32.36
C ARG A 486 -26.87 7.62 -31.19
N GLY A 487 -26.60 7.00 -30.04
CA GLY A 487 -27.36 7.15 -28.79
C GLY A 487 -26.65 7.99 -27.72
N ALA A 488 -25.62 8.76 -28.09
CA ALA A 488 -24.86 9.59 -27.16
C ALA A 488 -25.49 10.97 -26.92
N THR A 489 -25.30 11.49 -25.71
CA THR A 489 -25.54 12.87 -25.34
C THR A 489 -24.21 13.61 -25.33
N TRP A 490 -24.14 14.74 -26.02
CA TRP A 490 -22.94 15.56 -26.21
C TRP A 490 -23.10 16.96 -25.60
N PHE A 491 -22.01 17.53 -25.14
CA PHE A 491 -21.94 18.88 -24.58
C PHE A 491 -20.55 19.50 -24.79
N ALA A 492 -20.44 20.82 -24.71
CA ALA A 492 -19.13 21.48 -24.76
C ALA A 492 -18.24 20.96 -23.61
N PRO A 493 -16.91 20.81 -23.80
CA PRO A 493 -15.96 20.34 -22.79
C PRO A 493 -16.23 20.90 -21.39
N ARG A 494 -16.43 20.01 -20.40
CA ARG A 494 -16.81 20.43 -19.03
C ARG A 494 -15.71 20.29 -18.01
N PHE A 495 -15.20 19.08 -17.85
CA PHE A 495 -14.22 18.72 -16.84
C PHE A 495 -13.15 17.80 -17.41
N VAL A 496 -12.00 17.76 -16.74
CA VAL A 496 -10.84 16.95 -17.12
C VAL A 496 -10.85 15.63 -16.36
N VAL A 497 -10.60 14.53 -17.06
CA VAL A 497 -10.39 13.20 -16.48
C VAL A 497 -9.03 12.65 -16.90
N GLU A 498 -8.35 11.93 -16.03
CA GLU A 498 -7.17 11.13 -16.39
C GLU A 498 -7.61 9.69 -16.65
N VAL A 499 -7.08 9.08 -17.73
CA VAL A 499 -7.49 7.77 -18.22
C VAL A 499 -6.26 6.95 -18.55
N PHE A 500 -6.21 5.71 -18.07
CA PHE A 500 -5.22 4.71 -18.49
C PHE A 500 -5.64 4.13 -19.85
N TYR A 501 -4.67 3.92 -20.74
CA TYR A 501 -4.88 3.30 -22.05
C TYR A 501 -3.67 2.43 -22.43
N ARG A 502 -3.88 1.45 -23.33
CA ARG A 502 -2.82 0.55 -23.81
C ARG A 502 -2.28 0.93 -25.20
N GLY A 503 -2.43 2.20 -25.57
CA GLY A 503 -2.01 2.76 -26.86
C GLY A 503 -3.17 3.35 -27.65
N VAL A 504 -2.83 4.07 -28.72
CA VAL A 504 -3.78 4.68 -29.66
C VAL A 504 -3.94 3.74 -30.86
N GLY A 505 -5.17 3.49 -31.29
CA GLY A 505 -5.51 2.70 -32.47
C GLY A 505 -5.56 3.56 -33.75
N GLY A 506 -6.09 2.97 -34.83
CA GLY A 506 -6.45 3.74 -36.02
C GLY A 506 -7.45 4.84 -35.70
N GLN A 507 -7.44 5.92 -36.49
CA GLN A 507 -8.33 7.09 -36.31
C GLN A 507 -8.23 7.76 -34.92
N HIS A 508 -7.03 7.72 -34.30
CA HIS A 508 -6.73 8.37 -33.01
C HIS A 508 -7.54 7.90 -31.78
N LEU A 509 -8.20 6.73 -31.84
CA LEU A 509 -9.00 6.20 -30.75
C LEU A 509 -8.19 5.46 -29.68
N LEU A 510 -8.48 5.68 -28.40
CA LEU A 510 -7.81 5.02 -27.27
C LEU A 510 -8.19 3.53 -27.16
N ARG A 511 -7.18 2.67 -27.03
CA ARG A 511 -7.36 1.22 -26.85
C ARG A 511 -7.37 0.85 -25.38
N GLN A 512 -8.39 0.08 -24.97
CA GLN A 512 -8.55 -0.42 -23.60
C GLN A 512 -8.52 0.71 -22.55
N ALA A 513 -9.27 1.79 -22.82
CA ALA A 513 -9.41 2.91 -21.92
C ALA A 513 -10.13 2.52 -20.62
N SER A 514 -9.49 2.79 -19.48
CA SER A 514 -10.07 2.66 -18.14
C SER A 514 -9.83 3.94 -17.34
N PHE A 515 -10.85 4.41 -16.65
CA PHE A 515 -10.80 5.65 -15.88
C PHE A 515 -9.74 5.54 -14.78
N LYS A 516 -8.90 6.58 -14.64
CA LYS A 516 -7.99 6.73 -13.50
C LYS A 516 -8.62 7.65 -12.46
N SER A 517 -8.94 8.89 -12.84
CA SER A 517 -9.38 9.92 -11.86
C SER A 517 -10.09 11.10 -12.51
N LEU A 518 -10.95 11.77 -11.74
CA LEU A 518 -11.40 13.13 -12.02
C LEU A 518 -10.26 14.11 -11.66
N ARG A 519 -10.04 15.14 -12.48
CA ARG A 519 -8.99 16.15 -12.27
C ARG A 519 -9.60 17.54 -12.01
N PRO A 520 -10.25 17.75 -10.85
CA PRO A 520 -10.86 19.04 -10.50
C PRO A 520 -9.81 20.14 -10.25
N ASP A 521 -8.53 19.76 -10.13
CA ASP A 521 -7.39 20.68 -10.10
C ASP A 521 -7.13 21.36 -11.46
N LYS A 522 -7.69 20.84 -12.57
CA LYS A 522 -7.43 21.30 -13.94
C LYS A 522 -8.64 21.84 -14.66
N ARG A 523 -8.41 22.88 -15.46
CA ARG A 523 -9.40 23.46 -16.38
C ARG A 523 -9.21 22.86 -17.77
N ILE A 524 -10.28 22.90 -18.56
CA ILE A 524 -10.29 22.46 -19.98
C ILE A 524 -9.17 23.12 -20.80
N ALA A 525 -8.90 24.42 -20.59
CA ALA A 525 -7.86 25.15 -21.30
C ALA A 525 -6.44 24.59 -21.05
N ASP A 526 -6.20 23.97 -19.88
CA ASP A 526 -4.89 23.46 -19.49
C ASP A 526 -4.49 22.19 -20.29
N LEU A 527 -5.43 21.61 -21.08
CA LEU A 527 -5.17 20.46 -21.97
C LEU A 527 -4.42 20.83 -23.25
N GLY A 528 -4.54 22.09 -23.72
CA GLY A 528 -3.86 22.58 -24.93
C GLY A 528 -2.34 22.62 -24.79
N ASP A 529 -1.84 22.48 -23.56
CA ASP A 529 -0.43 22.44 -23.20
C ASP A 529 0.09 20.98 -23.11
N THR A 530 -0.62 19.96 -23.61
CA THR A 530 -0.17 18.54 -23.52
C THR A 530 0.62 18.07 -24.74
N ASP A 531 1.56 17.14 -24.53
CA ASP A 531 2.65 16.77 -25.45
C ASP A 531 2.19 15.95 -26.69
N ALA A 532 1.25 16.48 -27.49
CA ALA A 532 0.60 15.80 -28.61
C ALA A 532 0.81 16.51 -29.98
N SER A 533 2.06 16.85 -30.32
CA SER A 533 2.42 17.29 -31.68
C SER A 533 3.77 16.69 -32.12
N GLY A 534 3.72 15.87 -33.17
CA GLY A 534 4.88 15.19 -33.76
C GLY A 534 4.81 13.65 -33.66
N GLY A 535 4.49 12.92 -34.73
CA GLY A 535 4.05 13.38 -36.04
C GLY A 535 3.64 12.19 -36.91
N ALA A 536 2.57 12.36 -37.69
CA ALA A 536 2.14 11.41 -38.70
C ALA A 536 1.83 12.16 -40.00
N THR A 537 2.79 12.19 -40.94
CA THR A 537 2.57 12.47 -42.37
C THR A 537 3.82 12.14 -43.20
N ALA A 538 3.65 12.10 -44.53
CA ALA A 538 4.67 11.97 -45.57
C ALA A 538 5.27 10.57 -45.81
N VAL A 539 4.42 9.65 -46.28
CA VAL A 539 4.83 8.67 -47.29
C VAL A 539 4.72 9.36 -48.65
N GLU A 540 5.80 9.44 -49.42
CA GLU A 540 5.73 9.70 -50.87
C GLU A 540 6.74 8.84 -51.64
N GLN A 541 6.45 8.59 -52.91
CA GLN A 541 6.94 7.44 -53.66
C GLN A 541 8.12 7.77 -54.59
N ALA A 542 9.04 6.82 -54.74
CA ALA A 542 9.83 6.67 -55.97
C ALA A 542 10.08 5.18 -56.24
N ALA A 543 9.73 4.71 -57.43
CA ALA A 543 9.76 3.29 -57.78
C ALA A 543 10.94 2.93 -58.70
N ALA A 544 11.68 1.87 -58.36
CA ALA A 544 12.44 1.08 -59.32
C ALA A 544 12.68 -0.36 -58.80
N LYS A 545 12.40 -1.35 -59.67
CA LYS A 545 12.79 -2.77 -59.53
C LYS A 545 14.31 -2.89 -59.88
N PRO A 546 15.09 -3.90 -59.40
CA PRO A 546 14.76 -5.31 -59.69
C PRO A 546 15.28 -6.45 -58.77
N ARG A 547 14.69 -7.63 -59.06
CA ARG A 547 15.23 -9.00 -59.02
C ARG A 547 15.53 -9.69 -57.67
N LEU A 548 14.68 -10.70 -57.44
CA LEU A 548 14.93 -11.94 -56.70
C LEU A 548 16.35 -12.51 -56.89
N SER A 549 16.96 -12.93 -55.78
CA SER A 549 17.69 -14.20 -55.75
C SER A 549 17.24 -15.01 -54.53
N ARG A 550 16.92 -16.29 -54.74
CA ARG A 550 16.45 -17.21 -53.70
C ARG A 550 17.67 -17.82 -53.00
N ARG A 551 17.61 -17.99 -51.69
CA ARG A 551 18.16 -19.21 -51.07
C ARG A 551 17.37 -19.60 -49.83
N ASN A 552 16.76 -20.78 -49.90
CA ASN A 552 16.08 -21.42 -48.79
C ASN A 552 17.12 -21.91 -47.77
N SER A 553 16.77 -21.91 -46.49
CA SER A 553 16.92 -23.12 -45.66
C SER A 553 16.00 -23.02 -44.45
N ALA A 554 15.03 -23.94 -44.37
CA ALA A 554 14.27 -24.19 -43.16
C ALA A 554 14.98 -25.29 -42.37
N GLN A 555 15.14 -25.10 -41.06
CA GLN A 555 15.43 -26.16 -40.08
C GLN A 555 14.59 -25.85 -38.84
N THR A 556 13.42 -26.46 -38.67
CA THR A 556 13.23 -27.71 -37.89
C THR A 556 14.03 -27.73 -36.58
N ALA A 557 13.37 -27.35 -35.49
CA ALA A 557 13.89 -27.55 -34.14
C ALA A 557 13.98 -29.05 -33.83
N SER A 558 15.19 -29.55 -33.64
CA SER A 558 15.45 -30.89 -33.10
C SER A 558 15.90 -30.78 -31.65
N ALA A 559 15.29 -31.57 -30.77
CA ALA A 559 15.78 -31.72 -29.40
C ALA A 559 17.18 -32.36 -29.41
N ARG A 560 18.07 -31.92 -28.52
CA ARG A 560 19.35 -32.58 -28.24
C ARG A 560 19.35 -33.17 -26.83
N PRO A 561 19.88 -34.39 -26.63
CA PRO A 561 19.88 -35.08 -25.34
C PRO A 561 21.00 -34.60 -24.41
N LEU A 562 20.86 -34.88 -23.12
CA LEU A 562 21.94 -34.72 -22.14
C LEU A 562 23.05 -35.75 -22.40
N ALA A 563 24.30 -35.28 -22.40
CA ALA A 563 25.48 -36.07 -22.09
C ALA A 563 26.53 -35.18 -21.41
N SER A 564 27.20 -35.71 -20.40
CA SER A 564 28.14 -35.00 -19.53
C SER A 564 29.48 -34.69 -20.22
N THR A 565 30.11 -33.56 -19.89
CA THR A 565 31.28 -33.48 -18.97
C THR A 565 31.81 -32.04 -18.84
N SER A 566 31.75 -31.53 -17.61
CA SER A 566 32.59 -30.48 -17.00
C SER A 566 33.46 -29.57 -17.90
N MET A 567 32.99 -28.34 -18.10
CA MET A 567 33.75 -27.14 -17.70
C MET A 567 32.85 -26.40 -16.69
N ALA A 568 33.09 -26.60 -15.39
CA ALA A 568 32.27 -25.97 -14.36
C ALA A 568 32.40 -24.44 -14.45
N ALA A 569 31.30 -23.75 -14.69
CA ALA A 569 31.29 -22.29 -14.71
C ALA A 569 31.78 -21.78 -13.33
N PRO A 570 32.69 -20.78 -13.29
CA PRO A 570 33.33 -20.37 -12.05
C PRO A 570 32.28 -19.88 -11.05
N LEU A 571 32.38 -20.33 -9.79
CA LEU A 571 31.46 -19.94 -8.72
C LEU A 571 31.51 -18.42 -8.49
N PRO A 572 30.40 -17.77 -8.08
CA PRO A 572 30.41 -16.34 -7.76
C PRO A 572 31.30 -16.05 -6.54
N ALA A 573 31.84 -14.83 -6.45
CA ALA A 573 32.69 -14.43 -5.34
C ALA A 573 31.86 -14.22 -4.05
N LEU A 574 32.25 -14.89 -2.96
CA LEU A 574 31.62 -14.72 -1.65
C LEU A 574 32.15 -13.46 -0.94
N SER A 575 31.30 -12.44 -0.79
CA SER A 575 31.64 -11.23 -0.01
C SER A 575 31.23 -11.36 1.46
N SER A 576 32.01 -10.75 2.35
CA SER A 576 31.80 -10.74 3.81
C SER A 576 31.59 -12.15 4.43
N PRO A 577 32.47 -13.14 4.19
CA PRO A 577 32.28 -14.51 4.67
C PRO A 577 32.12 -14.59 6.19
N ALA A 578 32.89 -13.82 6.95
CA ALA A 578 32.85 -13.79 8.42
C ALA A 578 31.59 -13.12 9.02
N LYS A 579 30.65 -12.64 8.19
CA LYS A 579 29.40 -12.02 8.66
C LYS A 579 28.54 -13.06 9.36
N LEU A 580 28.17 -12.84 10.62
CA LEU A 580 27.24 -13.70 11.35
C LEU A 580 25.85 -13.67 10.69
N ILE A 581 25.31 -14.87 10.45
CA ILE A 581 23.97 -15.08 9.87
C ILE A 581 23.04 -15.78 10.88
N TYR A 582 23.56 -16.69 11.68
CA TYR A 582 22.87 -17.25 12.86
C TYR A 582 23.73 -17.00 14.08
N SER A 583 23.39 -15.99 14.87
CA SER A 583 24.18 -15.50 16.00
C SER A 583 24.17 -16.48 17.18
N ASP A 584 23.07 -17.20 17.37
CA ASP A 584 22.86 -18.16 18.45
C ASP A 584 23.82 -19.37 18.39
N ILE A 585 24.03 -19.91 17.19
CA ILE A 585 25.00 -20.98 16.93
C ILE A 585 26.36 -20.46 16.46
N ARG A 586 26.51 -19.13 16.30
CA ARG A 586 27.66 -18.43 15.70
C ARG A 586 28.01 -18.87 14.28
N ALA A 587 27.01 -19.22 13.45
CA ALA A 587 27.25 -19.54 12.05
C ALA A 587 27.30 -18.27 11.19
N THR A 588 28.30 -18.23 10.31
CA THR A 588 28.63 -17.13 9.42
C THR A 588 28.05 -17.34 8.02
N LYS A 589 28.21 -16.34 7.15
CA LYS A 589 27.86 -16.43 5.73
C LYS A 589 28.77 -17.45 5.01
N GLY A 590 30.00 -17.62 5.47
CA GLY A 590 30.89 -18.71 5.06
C GLY A 590 30.29 -20.09 5.36
N ASP A 591 29.86 -20.32 6.60
CA ASP A 591 29.23 -21.60 6.99
C ASP A 591 27.98 -21.93 6.16
N VAL A 592 27.15 -20.92 5.86
CA VAL A 592 25.96 -21.09 5.00
C VAL A 592 26.33 -21.41 3.56
N TRP A 593 27.39 -20.78 3.02
CA TRP A 593 27.91 -21.05 1.69
C TRP A 593 28.51 -22.46 1.59
N GLU A 594 29.33 -22.86 2.56
CA GLU A 594 29.90 -24.20 2.66
C GLU A 594 28.82 -25.27 2.81
N TYR A 595 27.78 -25.01 3.62
CA TYR A 595 26.62 -25.89 3.71
C TYR A 595 25.97 -26.13 2.34
N TYR A 596 25.65 -25.06 1.58
CA TYR A 596 24.99 -25.20 0.29
C TYR A 596 25.86 -25.86 -0.78
N GLN A 597 27.19 -25.68 -0.74
CA GLN A 597 28.11 -26.50 -1.54
C GLN A 597 28.06 -27.98 -1.13
N ALA A 598 28.09 -28.29 0.17
CA ALA A 598 28.12 -29.66 0.68
C ALA A 598 26.82 -30.44 0.45
N VAL A 599 25.68 -29.76 0.21
CA VAL A 599 24.40 -30.39 -0.15
C VAL A 599 24.01 -30.18 -1.63
N MET A 600 24.90 -29.63 -2.46
CA MET A 600 24.57 -29.17 -3.82
C MET A 600 23.87 -30.24 -4.68
N ASP A 601 24.45 -31.44 -4.72
CA ASP A 601 23.94 -32.59 -5.49
C ASP A 601 22.52 -33.05 -5.06
N HIS A 602 22.09 -32.67 -3.87
CA HIS A 602 20.78 -33.02 -3.30
C HIS A 602 19.77 -31.85 -3.34
N VAL A 603 20.22 -30.61 -3.21
CA VAL A 603 19.35 -29.42 -3.21
C VAL A 603 19.03 -28.93 -4.62
N LEU A 604 19.99 -29.06 -5.56
CA LEU A 604 19.83 -28.56 -6.93
C LEU A 604 18.70 -29.27 -7.70
N PRO A 605 18.54 -30.62 -7.66
CA PRO A 605 17.42 -31.31 -8.34
C PRO A 605 16.02 -30.84 -7.89
N GLU A 606 15.88 -30.38 -6.64
CA GLU A 606 14.60 -29.90 -6.09
C GLU A 606 14.25 -28.46 -6.52
N ILE A 607 15.20 -27.73 -7.09
CA ILE A 607 15.07 -26.30 -7.43
C ILE A 607 15.25 -26.06 -8.94
N VAL A 608 16.08 -26.85 -9.62
CA VAL A 608 16.54 -26.57 -10.98
C VAL A 608 15.39 -26.49 -12.00
N GLY A 609 15.39 -25.42 -12.80
CA GLY A 609 14.37 -25.17 -13.80
C GLY A 609 12.95 -24.98 -13.23
N ARG A 610 12.80 -24.69 -11.94
CA ARG A 610 11.51 -24.36 -11.30
C ARG A 610 11.44 -22.86 -11.02
N PRO A 611 10.27 -22.21 -11.20
CA PRO A 611 10.05 -20.86 -10.72
C PRO A 611 10.22 -20.86 -9.20
N LEU A 612 11.03 -19.94 -8.69
CA LEU A 612 11.59 -19.99 -7.36
C LEU A 612 11.24 -18.72 -6.59
N SER A 613 10.82 -18.90 -5.33
CA SER A 613 10.81 -17.81 -4.35
C SER A 613 11.87 -18.07 -3.29
N ILE A 614 12.46 -17.01 -2.76
CA ILE A 614 13.52 -17.11 -1.73
C ILE A 614 13.20 -16.22 -0.53
N ILE A 615 13.70 -16.60 0.64
CA ILE A 615 13.76 -15.72 1.81
C ILE A 615 15.20 -15.27 2.00
N ARG A 616 15.42 -13.97 1.94
CA ARG A 616 16.72 -13.33 2.13
C ARG A 616 16.78 -12.68 3.50
N CYS A 617 17.87 -12.91 4.22
CA CYS A 617 18.12 -12.37 5.55
C CYS A 617 19.44 -11.56 5.57
N PRO A 618 19.50 -10.36 4.94
CA PRO A 618 20.77 -9.66 4.73
C PRO A 618 21.51 -9.29 6.01
N ASN A 619 20.84 -9.23 7.17
CA ASN A 619 21.41 -8.78 8.43
C ASN A 619 21.46 -9.88 9.52
N GLY A 620 21.23 -11.15 9.13
CA GLY A 620 21.08 -12.30 10.03
C GLY A 620 19.63 -12.77 10.14
N ALA A 621 19.46 -14.05 10.51
CA ALA A 621 18.17 -14.75 10.56
C ALA A 621 17.25 -14.28 11.72
N GLU A 622 17.81 -13.63 12.75
CA GLU A 622 17.06 -13.05 13.87
C GLU A 622 16.57 -11.62 13.58
N LYS A 623 16.94 -11.04 12.44
CA LYS A 623 16.52 -9.70 11.99
C LYS A 623 15.52 -9.81 10.84
N PRO A 624 14.85 -8.70 10.42
CA PRO A 624 13.89 -8.74 9.34
C PRO A 624 14.46 -9.34 8.05
N CYS A 625 13.94 -10.51 7.67
CA CYS A 625 14.12 -11.13 6.37
C CYS A 625 12.97 -10.72 5.44
N PHE A 626 13.19 -10.78 4.13
CA PHE A 626 12.15 -10.51 3.13
C PHE A 626 12.02 -11.64 2.12
N PHE A 627 10.82 -11.77 1.56
CA PHE A 627 10.44 -12.77 0.56
C PHE A 627 10.62 -12.17 -0.84
N GLN A 628 11.42 -12.80 -1.69
CA GLN A 628 11.69 -12.35 -3.07
C GLN A 628 11.22 -13.43 -4.06
N LYS A 629 10.28 -13.06 -4.93
CA LYS A 629 9.82 -13.88 -6.07
C LYS A 629 10.51 -13.52 -7.38
N HIS A 630 10.88 -12.26 -7.52
CA HIS A 630 11.20 -11.65 -8.81
C HIS A 630 12.69 -11.34 -8.94
N HIS A 631 13.15 -11.32 -10.19
CA HIS A 631 14.53 -10.97 -10.54
C HIS A 631 14.83 -9.48 -10.24
N THR A 632 16.06 -9.23 -9.83
CA THR A 632 16.59 -7.93 -9.39
C THR A 632 17.97 -7.71 -10.01
N ALA A 633 18.32 -6.46 -10.31
CA ALA A 633 19.68 -6.11 -10.73
C ALA A 633 20.75 -6.64 -9.74
N GLY A 634 21.91 -7.00 -10.26
CA GLY A 634 23.02 -7.61 -9.51
C GLY A 634 22.97 -9.15 -9.42
N LEU A 635 21.89 -9.80 -9.85
CA LEU A 635 21.90 -11.24 -10.15
C LEU A 635 22.29 -11.43 -11.62
N GLU A 636 23.41 -12.10 -11.87
CA GLU A 636 23.98 -12.32 -13.22
C GLU A 636 23.81 -13.77 -13.69
N ARG A 637 23.65 -14.72 -12.76
CA ARG A 637 23.68 -16.18 -12.99
C ARG A 637 22.35 -16.85 -12.76
N VAL A 638 21.46 -16.21 -11.99
CA VAL A 638 20.07 -16.63 -11.83
C VAL A 638 19.26 -16.12 -13.02
N SER A 639 18.58 -17.02 -13.72
CA SER A 639 17.73 -16.65 -14.84
C SER A 639 16.33 -16.22 -14.36
N SER A 640 15.44 -15.87 -15.30
CA SER A 640 14.05 -15.60 -14.96
C SER A 640 13.07 -16.06 -16.02
N VAL A 641 11.90 -16.53 -15.57
CA VAL A 641 10.79 -16.96 -16.44
C VAL A 641 9.62 -16.00 -16.30
N LYS A 642 9.07 -15.55 -17.42
CA LYS A 642 7.86 -14.73 -17.47
C LYS A 642 6.63 -15.61 -17.32
N LEU A 643 5.91 -15.48 -16.21
CA LEU A 643 4.70 -16.23 -15.93
C LEU A 643 3.52 -15.29 -15.71
N LYS A 644 2.37 -15.65 -16.29
CA LYS A 644 1.09 -15.02 -15.99
C LYS A 644 0.67 -15.43 -14.57
N GLU A 645 0.32 -14.52 -13.68
CA GLU A 645 -0.20 -14.83 -12.34
C GLU A 645 -1.73 -15.08 -12.37
N GLU A 646 -2.30 -15.62 -11.28
CA GLU A 646 -3.77 -15.81 -11.15
C GLU A 646 -4.53 -14.47 -11.28
N THR A 647 -3.89 -13.34 -10.96
CA THR A 647 -4.41 -11.97 -11.15
C THR A 647 -4.47 -11.51 -12.61
N GLY A 648 -3.94 -12.32 -13.55
CA GLY A 648 -3.88 -12.02 -14.98
C GLY A 648 -2.72 -11.13 -15.42
N SER A 649 -1.93 -10.60 -14.49
CA SER A 649 -0.66 -9.89 -14.76
C SER A 649 0.43 -10.87 -15.23
N ASN A 650 1.53 -10.37 -15.81
CA ASN A 650 2.73 -11.18 -16.07
C ASN A 650 3.87 -10.70 -15.17
N ALA A 651 4.51 -11.61 -14.44
CA ALA A 651 5.67 -11.34 -13.60
C ALA A 651 6.85 -12.24 -13.97
N TYR A 652 8.07 -11.76 -13.75
CA TYR A 652 9.30 -12.56 -13.93
C TYR A 652 9.64 -13.23 -12.61
N TYR A 653 9.66 -14.56 -12.60
CA TYR A 653 10.06 -15.37 -11.44
C TYR A 653 11.52 -15.77 -11.56
N LEU A 654 12.24 -15.82 -10.43
CA LEU A 654 13.60 -16.38 -10.39
C LEU A 654 13.58 -17.83 -10.87
N VAL A 655 14.59 -18.24 -11.63
CA VAL A 655 14.86 -19.65 -11.97
C VAL A 655 16.36 -19.90 -11.79
N VAL A 656 16.69 -21.01 -11.14
CA VAL A 656 18.07 -21.48 -11.00
C VAL A 656 18.26 -22.60 -12.00
N ASP A 657 19.29 -22.47 -12.84
CA ASP A 657 19.62 -23.47 -13.86
C ASP A 657 20.82 -24.34 -13.45
N ASP A 658 21.67 -23.86 -12.54
CA ASP A 658 22.89 -24.55 -12.10
C ASP A 658 23.35 -24.19 -10.66
N ALA A 659 24.44 -24.82 -10.22
CA ALA A 659 25.05 -24.58 -8.90
C ALA A 659 25.59 -23.15 -8.71
N PRO A 660 26.29 -22.52 -9.68
CA PRO A 660 26.62 -21.09 -9.64
C PRO A 660 25.42 -20.17 -9.39
N GLY A 661 24.28 -20.40 -10.05
CA GLY A 661 23.05 -19.62 -9.83
C GLY A 661 22.47 -19.79 -8.42
N LEU A 662 22.48 -21.02 -7.87
CA LEU A 662 22.07 -21.24 -6.47
C LEU A 662 22.98 -20.48 -5.50
N LEU A 663 24.30 -20.57 -5.70
CA LEU A 663 25.28 -19.93 -4.84
C LEU A 663 25.28 -18.40 -4.99
N GLU A 664 24.93 -17.85 -6.14
CA GLU A 664 24.68 -16.41 -6.30
C GLU A 664 23.56 -15.95 -5.35
N LEU A 665 22.46 -16.70 -5.24
CA LEU A 665 21.39 -16.39 -4.28
C LEU A 665 21.88 -16.45 -2.82
N VAL A 666 22.72 -17.44 -2.48
CA VAL A 666 23.35 -17.55 -1.15
C VAL A 666 24.29 -16.36 -0.88
N GLN A 667 25.09 -15.93 -1.86
CA GLN A 667 25.90 -14.71 -1.82
C GLN A 667 25.03 -13.45 -1.61
N PHE A 668 23.81 -13.44 -2.16
CA PHE A 668 22.79 -12.41 -1.92
C PHE A 668 22.05 -12.57 -0.56
N ASN A 669 22.50 -13.49 0.30
CA ASN A 669 21.98 -13.83 1.63
C ASN A 669 20.60 -14.53 1.60
N ALA A 670 20.30 -15.30 0.57
CA ALA A 670 19.18 -16.24 0.56
C ALA A 670 19.45 -17.39 1.54
N LEU A 671 18.48 -17.67 2.41
CA LEU A 671 18.53 -18.77 3.37
C LEU A 671 17.49 -19.83 3.08
N GLU A 672 16.28 -19.44 2.68
CA GLU A 672 15.23 -20.40 2.32
C GLU A 672 14.94 -20.38 0.83
N PHE A 673 14.77 -21.57 0.25
CA PHE A 673 14.40 -21.80 -1.15
C PHE A 673 13.02 -22.46 -1.23
N HIS A 674 12.11 -21.84 -1.98
CA HIS A 674 10.69 -22.22 -2.09
C HIS A 674 10.29 -22.32 -3.57
N PRO A 675 10.58 -23.45 -4.24
CA PRO A 675 10.18 -23.70 -5.62
C PRO A 675 8.67 -23.90 -5.76
N TRP A 676 8.16 -23.69 -6.97
CA TRP A 676 6.83 -24.14 -7.37
C TRP A 676 6.79 -25.67 -7.51
N GLY A 677 5.60 -26.25 -7.34
CA GLY A 677 5.33 -27.66 -7.67
C GLY A 677 5.26 -27.96 -9.18
N SER A 678 5.75 -27.07 -10.04
CA SER A 678 5.87 -27.26 -11.50
C SER A 678 7.19 -26.70 -12.02
N HIS A 679 7.60 -27.14 -13.21
CA HIS A 679 8.76 -26.60 -13.92
C HIS A 679 8.42 -25.37 -14.77
N ALA A 680 9.38 -24.47 -14.92
CA ALA A 680 9.24 -23.22 -15.68
C ALA A 680 8.86 -23.43 -17.16
N ALA A 681 9.29 -24.55 -17.75
CA ALA A 681 8.95 -24.95 -19.12
C ALA A 681 7.51 -25.47 -19.29
N ARG A 682 6.84 -25.91 -18.20
CA ARG A 682 5.45 -26.38 -18.19
C ARG A 682 4.77 -25.88 -16.90
N PRO A 683 4.61 -24.56 -16.74
CA PRO A 683 4.26 -23.95 -15.46
C PRO A 683 2.86 -24.34 -14.97
N ASP A 684 1.98 -24.74 -15.89
CA ASP A 684 0.59 -25.12 -15.64
C ASP A 684 0.41 -26.61 -15.29
N ILE A 685 1.49 -27.41 -15.32
CA ILE A 685 1.50 -28.84 -15.00
C ILE A 685 2.28 -29.08 -13.71
N ALA A 686 1.57 -29.40 -12.63
CA ALA A 686 2.12 -29.77 -11.34
C ALA A 686 2.66 -31.21 -11.33
N ASP A 687 3.89 -31.37 -10.84
CA ASP A 687 4.59 -32.65 -10.69
C ASP A 687 4.55 -33.21 -9.26
N ARG A 688 3.84 -32.55 -8.34
CA ARG A 688 3.70 -32.97 -6.94
C ARG A 688 2.48 -32.39 -6.26
N VAL A 689 1.91 -33.15 -5.33
CA VAL A 689 1.01 -32.67 -4.27
C VAL A 689 1.79 -32.59 -2.96
N VAL A 690 1.60 -31.52 -2.18
CA VAL A 690 2.19 -31.29 -0.86
C VAL A 690 1.08 -31.04 0.15
N PHE A 691 1.01 -31.89 1.18
CA PHE A 691 0.25 -31.63 2.41
C PHE A 691 1.22 -31.13 3.48
N ASP A 692 1.13 -29.83 3.83
CA ASP A 692 1.94 -29.24 4.90
C ASP A 692 1.15 -29.27 6.22
N LEU A 693 1.67 -29.99 7.21
CA LEU A 693 0.98 -30.29 8.46
C LEU A 693 1.36 -29.26 9.51
N ASP A 694 0.47 -28.28 9.69
CA ASP A 694 0.73 -27.02 10.37
C ASP A 694 0.05 -27.04 11.76
N PRO A 695 0.72 -27.51 12.83
CA PRO A 695 0.12 -27.62 14.15
C PRO A 695 -0.26 -26.24 14.73
N GLY A 696 -1.47 -26.15 15.28
CA GLY A 696 -1.86 -25.03 16.12
C GLY A 696 -1.08 -24.95 17.44
N PRO A 697 -1.32 -23.91 18.25
CA PRO A 697 -0.82 -23.84 19.62
C PRO A 697 -1.18 -25.09 20.41
N ASP A 698 -0.25 -25.53 21.26
CA ASP A 698 -0.38 -26.63 22.22
C ASP A 698 -0.64 -28.03 21.64
N VAL A 699 -0.51 -28.23 20.33
CA VAL A 699 -0.52 -29.57 19.71
C VAL A 699 0.84 -30.27 19.94
N PRO A 700 0.89 -31.44 20.59
CA PRO A 700 2.14 -32.17 20.79
C PRO A 700 2.71 -32.70 19.46
N PHE A 701 4.03 -32.71 19.30
CA PHE A 701 4.66 -33.19 18.06
C PHE A 701 4.35 -34.68 17.76
N ALA A 702 4.08 -35.49 18.79
CA ALA A 702 3.61 -36.87 18.63
C ALA A 702 2.31 -36.95 17.80
N GLU A 703 1.41 -35.97 17.95
CA GLU A 703 0.16 -35.89 17.19
C GLU A 703 0.42 -35.50 15.72
N VAL A 704 1.41 -34.64 15.46
CA VAL A 704 1.87 -34.32 14.09
C VAL A 704 2.46 -35.56 13.40
N LYS A 705 3.19 -36.41 14.13
CA LYS A 705 3.67 -37.71 13.59
C LYS A 705 2.53 -38.67 13.29
N ARG A 706 1.51 -38.72 14.16
CA ARG A 706 0.31 -39.53 13.97
C ARG A 706 -0.44 -39.07 12.72
N ALA A 707 -0.70 -37.77 12.59
CA ALA A 707 -1.29 -37.16 11.41
C ALA A 707 -0.56 -37.51 10.09
N ALA A 708 0.78 -37.39 10.05
CA ALA A 708 1.55 -37.78 8.88
C ALA A 708 1.42 -39.28 8.54
N THR A 709 1.29 -40.13 9.56
CA THR A 709 1.07 -41.58 9.40
C THR A 709 -0.33 -41.89 8.89
N ASP A 710 -1.35 -41.19 9.40
CA ASP A 710 -2.75 -41.37 9.01
C ASP A 710 -2.94 -40.92 7.55
N ILE A 711 -2.39 -39.75 7.17
CA ILE A 711 -2.38 -39.26 5.79
C ILE A 711 -1.66 -40.24 4.85
N ARG A 712 -0.52 -40.81 5.25
CA ARG A 712 0.17 -41.82 4.44
C ARG A 712 -0.72 -43.04 4.18
N LYS A 713 -1.42 -43.54 5.20
CA LYS A 713 -2.32 -44.71 5.06
C LYS A 713 -3.48 -44.41 4.12
N LEU A 714 -4.11 -43.24 4.25
CA LEU A 714 -5.21 -42.81 3.38
C LEU A 714 -4.73 -42.64 1.92
N LEU A 715 -3.56 -42.06 1.69
CA LEU A 715 -2.98 -41.96 0.34
C LEU A 715 -2.64 -43.35 -0.24
N ALA A 716 -2.12 -44.27 0.56
CA ALA A 716 -1.87 -45.65 0.13
C ALA A 716 -3.16 -46.42 -0.20
N GLN A 717 -4.28 -46.16 0.50
CA GLN A 717 -5.61 -46.69 0.14
C GLN A 717 -6.13 -46.12 -1.19
N LEU A 718 -5.69 -44.93 -1.59
CA LEU A 718 -5.95 -44.33 -2.90
C LEU A 718 -4.92 -44.76 -3.96
N GLU A 719 -4.05 -45.74 -3.65
CA GLU A 719 -2.94 -46.21 -4.50
C GLU A 719 -1.90 -45.12 -4.84
N LEU A 720 -1.72 -44.14 -3.96
CA LEU A 720 -0.70 -43.08 -4.08
C LEU A 720 0.40 -43.28 -3.03
N GLU A 721 1.62 -43.61 -3.47
CA GLU A 721 2.79 -43.60 -2.57
C GLU A 721 3.17 -42.15 -2.28
N SER A 722 3.58 -41.90 -1.04
CA SER A 722 3.92 -40.57 -0.54
C SER A 722 5.26 -40.59 0.18
N PHE A 723 5.91 -39.43 0.21
CA PHE A 723 7.25 -39.21 0.71
C PHE A 723 7.22 -38.18 1.85
N LEU A 724 8.10 -38.35 2.83
CA LEU A 724 8.12 -37.53 4.04
C LEU A 724 9.34 -36.61 4.07
N ARG A 725 9.16 -35.34 4.42
CA ARG A 725 10.24 -34.48 4.92
C ARG A 725 9.83 -33.71 6.16
N VAL A 726 10.79 -33.37 7.01
CA VAL A 726 10.58 -32.37 8.05
C VAL A 726 10.60 -30.97 7.43
N SER A 727 9.83 -30.04 7.96
CA SER A 727 9.79 -28.66 7.44
C SER A 727 10.97 -27.80 7.89
N GLY A 728 11.73 -28.22 8.92
CA GLY A 728 12.66 -27.33 9.65
C GLY A 728 11.93 -26.27 10.50
N GLY A 729 10.61 -26.36 10.62
CA GLY A 729 9.75 -25.50 11.45
C GLY A 729 9.04 -26.32 12.51
N LYS A 730 7.71 -26.16 12.62
CA LYS A 730 6.87 -26.93 13.56
C LYS A 730 6.19 -28.16 12.92
N GLY A 731 6.12 -28.20 11.59
CA GLY A 731 5.32 -29.16 10.82
C GLY A 731 6.11 -30.20 10.05
N LEU A 732 5.37 -31.12 9.42
CA LEU A 732 5.88 -32.14 8.49
C LEU A 732 5.25 -31.93 7.11
N HIS A 733 5.97 -32.24 6.04
CA HIS A 733 5.38 -32.28 4.70
C HIS A 733 5.22 -33.73 4.25
N VAL A 734 4.03 -34.09 3.80
CA VAL A 734 3.77 -35.33 3.05
C VAL A 734 3.64 -34.95 1.58
N VAL A 735 4.47 -35.54 0.72
CA VAL A 735 4.61 -35.18 -0.70
C VAL A 735 4.27 -36.38 -1.58
N VAL A 736 3.38 -36.20 -2.54
CA VAL A 736 3.01 -37.21 -3.54
C VAL A 736 3.57 -36.75 -4.90
N PRO A 737 4.59 -37.40 -5.48
CA PRO A 737 5.04 -37.07 -6.83
C PRO A 737 3.98 -37.45 -7.86
N LEU A 738 3.92 -36.72 -8.96
CA LEU A 738 3.03 -36.95 -10.10
C LEU A 738 3.86 -37.08 -11.37
N ASN A 739 3.93 -38.30 -11.91
CA ASN A 739 4.60 -38.61 -13.17
C ASN A 739 3.71 -39.54 -14.01
N PRO A 740 3.11 -39.05 -15.12
CA PRO A 740 3.14 -37.66 -15.59
C PRO A 740 2.40 -36.70 -14.63
N GLY A 741 2.80 -35.43 -14.64
CA GLY A 741 2.15 -34.37 -13.85
C GLY A 741 0.71 -34.08 -14.28
N CYS A 742 -0.03 -33.37 -13.43
CA CYS A 742 -1.44 -33.01 -13.61
C CYS A 742 -1.63 -31.49 -13.66
N ASP A 743 -2.78 -31.01 -14.12
CA ASP A 743 -3.11 -29.58 -14.06
C ASP A 743 -3.36 -29.10 -12.62
N TRP A 744 -3.20 -27.79 -12.40
CA TRP A 744 -3.36 -27.18 -11.08
C TRP A 744 -4.77 -27.23 -10.51
N GLU A 745 -5.82 -27.28 -11.34
CA GLU A 745 -7.20 -27.37 -10.83
C GLU A 745 -7.46 -28.77 -10.26
N LEU A 746 -7.04 -29.82 -10.96
CA LEU A 746 -7.10 -31.20 -10.49
C LEU A 746 -6.28 -31.41 -9.20
N THR A 747 -5.02 -30.95 -9.14
CA THR A 747 -4.21 -31.10 -7.92
C THR A 747 -4.77 -30.33 -6.72
N LYS A 748 -5.25 -29.10 -6.94
CA LYS A 748 -5.88 -28.26 -5.91
C LYS A 748 -7.19 -28.87 -5.42
N ARG A 749 -8.03 -29.36 -6.34
CA ARG A 749 -9.31 -30.04 -6.03
C ARG A 749 -9.08 -31.31 -5.23
N PHE A 750 -8.17 -32.18 -5.67
CA PHE A 750 -7.81 -33.41 -4.96
C PHE A 750 -7.28 -33.11 -3.55
N ALA A 751 -6.28 -32.22 -3.42
CA ALA A 751 -5.68 -31.91 -2.13
C ALA A 751 -6.68 -31.25 -1.16
N LYS A 752 -7.55 -30.37 -1.66
CA LYS A 752 -8.64 -29.78 -0.88
C LYS A 752 -9.65 -30.84 -0.43
N GLY A 753 -10.14 -31.69 -1.35
CA GLY A 753 -11.11 -32.74 -1.04
C GLY A 753 -10.58 -33.73 -0.01
N PHE A 754 -9.31 -34.13 -0.13
CA PHE A 754 -8.62 -34.96 0.85
C PHE A 754 -8.52 -34.30 2.23
N ALA A 755 -8.13 -33.01 2.29
CA ALA A 755 -8.03 -32.28 3.54
C ALA A 755 -9.41 -32.02 4.20
N ASP A 756 -10.43 -31.73 3.41
CA ASP A 756 -11.81 -31.56 3.87
C ASP A 756 -12.37 -32.89 4.41
N ALA A 757 -12.19 -34.00 3.70
CA ALA A 757 -12.64 -35.33 4.14
C ALA A 757 -11.97 -35.75 5.45
N LEU A 758 -10.66 -35.53 5.59
CA LEU A 758 -9.91 -35.80 6.83
C LEU A 758 -10.37 -34.90 7.99
N ALA A 759 -10.67 -33.63 7.71
CA ALA A 759 -11.24 -32.70 8.70
C ALA A 759 -12.70 -33.01 9.08
N GLN A 760 -13.46 -33.66 8.21
CA GLN A 760 -14.82 -34.14 8.50
C GLN A 760 -14.80 -35.45 9.28
N SER A 761 -13.86 -36.37 9.00
CA SER A 761 -13.75 -37.65 9.71
C SER A 761 -13.20 -37.49 11.13
N GLU A 762 -12.26 -36.56 11.35
CA GLU A 762 -11.64 -36.32 12.65
C GLU A 762 -11.57 -34.81 13.00
N PRO A 763 -12.73 -34.15 13.19
CA PRO A 763 -12.84 -32.68 13.36
C PRO A 763 -12.23 -32.14 14.66
N GLU A 764 -11.96 -33.01 15.63
CA GLU A 764 -11.25 -32.67 16.87
C GLU A 764 -9.73 -32.64 16.70
N ARG A 765 -9.19 -33.30 15.66
CA ARG A 765 -7.74 -33.37 15.36
C ARG A 765 -7.35 -32.44 14.22
N PHE A 766 -8.18 -32.34 13.18
CA PHE A 766 -7.86 -31.64 11.94
C PHE A 766 -8.75 -30.43 11.65
N VAL A 767 -8.24 -29.54 10.80
CA VAL A 767 -9.01 -28.43 10.23
C VAL A 767 -8.50 -28.15 8.81
N ALA A 768 -9.41 -27.88 7.86
CA ALA A 768 -9.09 -27.54 6.47
C ALA A 768 -9.18 -26.01 6.18
N THR A 769 -9.44 -25.21 7.22
CA THR A 769 -9.58 -23.74 7.11
C THR A 769 -8.33 -23.01 7.60
N ALA A 770 -7.76 -22.16 6.75
CA ALA A 770 -6.49 -21.48 7.01
C ALA A 770 -6.51 -20.49 8.21
N THR A 771 -7.69 -20.01 8.64
CA THR A 771 -7.83 -18.98 9.68
C THR A 771 -7.32 -19.46 11.05
N LYS A 772 -6.24 -18.83 11.56
CA LYS A 772 -5.56 -19.22 12.80
C LYS A 772 -6.48 -19.41 14.01
N ARG A 773 -7.56 -18.63 14.14
CA ARG A 773 -8.54 -18.73 15.25
C ARG A 773 -9.22 -20.09 15.38
N PHE A 774 -9.25 -20.89 14.31
CA PHE A 774 -9.86 -22.23 14.31
C PHE A 774 -8.85 -23.36 14.56
N ARG A 775 -7.54 -23.06 14.65
CA ARG A 775 -6.47 -24.05 14.84
C ARG A 775 -6.19 -24.40 16.31
N ASN A 776 -6.98 -23.89 17.27
CA ASN A 776 -6.77 -24.18 18.69
C ASN A 776 -6.76 -25.70 18.94
N LYS A 777 -5.63 -26.24 19.42
CA LYS A 777 -5.39 -27.68 19.65
C LYS A 777 -5.59 -28.60 18.43
N ARG A 778 -5.57 -28.07 17.20
CA ARG A 778 -5.77 -28.83 15.95
C ARG A 778 -4.65 -28.63 14.94
N ILE A 779 -4.47 -29.61 14.07
CA ILE A 779 -3.53 -29.56 12.94
C ILE A 779 -4.26 -29.01 11.72
N PHE A 780 -3.75 -27.92 11.15
CA PHE A 780 -4.20 -27.48 9.84
C PHE A 780 -3.50 -28.32 8.76
N VAL A 781 -4.28 -28.99 7.93
CA VAL A 781 -3.78 -29.74 6.77
C VAL A 781 -3.74 -28.76 5.60
N ASP A 782 -2.59 -28.10 5.42
CA ASP A 782 -2.44 -27.03 4.44
C ASP A 782 -2.33 -27.59 3.02
N TYR A 783 -3.47 -27.59 2.32
CA TYR A 783 -3.56 -27.93 0.91
C TYR A 783 -3.27 -26.74 -0.02
N LEU A 784 -3.07 -25.51 0.50
CA LEU A 784 -2.91 -24.29 -0.32
C LEU A 784 -1.59 -24.26 -1.10
N ARG A 785 -0.70 -25.23 -0.86
CA ARG A 785 0.56 -25.43 -1.59
C ARG A 785 0.37 -26.04 -2.98
N ASN A 786 -0.86 -26.46 -3.31
CA ASN A 786 -1.21 -27.22 -4.51
C ASN A 786 -1.96 -26.38 -5.55
N GLY A 787 -1.81 -25.05 -5.48
CA GLY A 787 -2.36 -24.10 -6.45
C GLY A 787 -1.26 -23.48 -7.32
N ARG A 788 -1.66 -22.92 -8.46
CA ARG A 788 -0.74 -22.30 -9.40
C ARG A 788 -0.04 -21.09 -8.78
N GLY A 789 1.29 -21.11 -8.74
CA GLY A 789 2.08 -20.05 -8.09
C GLY A 789 2.24 -20.20 -6.58
N ALA A 790 1.69 -21.25 -5.98
CA ALA A 790 2.01 -21.64 -4.61
C ALA A 790 3.42 -22.28 -4.56
N THR A 791 4.03 -22.22 -3.38
CA THR A 791 5.39 -22.72 -3.15
C THR A 791 5.49 -23.50 -1.85
N ALA A 792 6.42 -24.44 -1.80
CA ALA A 792 6.77 -25.17 -0.59
C ALA A 792 8.29 -25.19 -0.45
N VAL A 793 8.79 -25.19 0.79
CA VAL A 793 10.24 -25.21 1.04
C VAL A 793 10.89 -26.45 0.38
N ALA A 794 11.99 -26.23 -0.33
CA ALA A 794 12.77 -27.28 -0.97
C ALA A 794 13.41 -28.20 0.09
N SER A 795 13.61 -29.46 -0.27
CA SER A 795 14.50 -30.34 0.49
C SER A 795 15.90 -29.74 0.58
N TYR A 796 16.57 -29.94 1.71
CA TYR A 796 17.92 -29.43 2.02
C TYR A 796 18.02 -27.90 2.11
N SER A 797 16.92 -27.15 1.99
CA SER A 797 16.89 -25.73 2.31
C SER A 797 17.06 -25.50 3.82
N LEU A 798 17.90 -24.53 4.19
CA LEU A 798 17.90 -23.94 5.53
C LEU A 798 16.59 -23.19 5.79
N ARG A 799 16.35 -22.89 7.07
CA ARG A 799 15.28 -22.03 7.57
C ARG A 799 15.85 -20.79 8.24
N GLY A 800 15.21 -19.64 8.09
CA GLY A 800 15.51 -18.39 8.79
C GLY A 800 15.02 -18.42 10.24
N ARG A 801 15.56 -19.34 11.05
CA ARG A 801 15.15 -19.61 12.44
C ARG A 801 16.39 -19.91 13.31
N PRO A 802 16.33 -19.67 14.63
CA PRO A 802 17.37 -20.11 15.57
C PRO A 802 17.71 -21.59 15.40
N GLY A 803 18.99 -21.92 15.53
CA GLY A 803 19.54 -23.27 15.31
C GLY A 803 19.84 -23.62 13.85
N ALA A 804 19.60 -22.71 12.89
CA ALA A 804 19.72 -22.95 11.45
C ALA A 804 19.11 -24.29 10.96
N PRO A 805 17.83 -24.58 11.27
CA PRO A 805 17.24 -25.88 10.97
C PRO A 805 17.02 -26.08 9.47
N VAL A 806 16.95 -27.35 9.06
CA VAL A 806 16.91 -27.80 7.66
C VAL A 806 15.61 -28.51 7.34
N ALA A 807 15.00 -28.23 6.18
CA ALA A 807 13.91 -29.04 5.65
C ALA A 807 14.47 -30.34 5.04
N LEU A 808 14.41 -31.47 5.76
CA LEU A 808 15.15 -32.69 5.40
C LEU A 808 14.26 -33.88 5.01
N PRO A 809 14.47 -34.51 3.82
CA PRO A 809 13.89 -35.80 3.44
C PRO A 809 14.21 -36.94 4.41
N LEU A 810 13.18 -37.64 4.87
CA LEU A 810 13.28 -38.79 5.75
C LEU A 810 12.62 -40.03 5.15
N PRO A 811 13.16 -41.24 5.40
CA PRO A 811 12.39 -42.46 5.21
C PRO A 811 11.30 -42.54 6.29
N TRP A 812 10.14 -43.12 5.96
CA TRP A 812 9.03 -43.29 6.90
C TRP A 812 9.41 -44.10 8.16
N SER A 813 10.41 -44.97 8.07
CA SER A 813 10.96 -45.74 9.21
C SER A 813 11.64 -44.88 10.28
N ASP A 814 12.02 -43.64 9.96
CA ASP A 814 12.62 -42.71 10.92
C ASP A 814 11.58 -41.80 11.59
N LEU A 815 10.35 -41.71 11.06
CA LEU A 815 9.28 -40.90 11.66
C LEU A 815 9.02 -41.25 13.14
N PRO A 816 8.92 -42.52 13.58
CA PRO A 816 8.73 -42.84 15.00
C PRO A 816 9.82 -42.27 15.91
N LYS A 817 11.08 -42.27 15.44
CA LYS A 817 12.27 -41.80 16.17
C LYS A 817 12.42 -40.28 16.19
N LEU A 818 11.62 -39.55 15.42
CA LEU A 818 11.70 -38.09 15.32
C LEU A 818 11.04 -37.43 16.55
N HIS A 819 11.72 -36.48 17.18
CA HIS A 819 11.22 -35.79 18.39
C HIS A 819 10.73 -34.36 18.15
N ARG A 820 11.14 -33.72 17.04
CA ARG A 820 10.74 -32.36 16.65
C ARG A 820 10.89 -32.16 15.13
N ALA A 821 10.23 -31.16 14.56
CA ALA A 821 10.25 -30.87 13.11
C ALA A 821 11.47 -30.04 12.64
N ASP A 822 12.25 -29.52 13.58
CA ASP A 822 13.48 -28.73 13.43
C ASP A 822 14.71 -29.50 13.97
N ALA A 823 14.68 -30.84 13.86
CA ALA A 823 15.66 -31.74 14.49
C ALA A 823 17.04 -31.81 13.81
N PHE A 824 17.25 -31.14 12.67
CA PHE A 824 18.49 -31.17 11.91
C PHE A 824 18.91 -29.74 11.55
N SER A 825 20.16 -29.37 11.81
CA SER A 825 20.75 -28.06 11.51
C SER A 825 21.73 -28.09 10.32
N LEU A 826 22.21 -26.91 9.90
CA LEU A 826 23.27 -26.81 8.88
C LEU A 826 24.55 -27.58 9.28
N ARG A 827 24.80 -27.82 10.58
CA ARG A 827 25.97 -28.58 11.05
C ARG A 827 25.79 -30.09 10.92
N ASP A 828 24.59 -30.60 11.17
CA ASP A 828 24.34 -32.05 11.26
C ASP A 828 24.19 -32.70 9.87
N VAL A 829 23.58 -31.98 8.93
CA VAL A 829 23.14 -32.54 7.65
C VAL A 829 24.29 -32.98 6.74
N PRO A 830 25.40 -32.23 6.55
CA PRO A 830 26.53 -32.67 5.73
C PRO A 830 27.19 -33.96 6.23
N GLU A 831 27.27 -34.17 7.54
CA GLU A 831 27.79 -35.42 8.12
C GLU A 831 26.78 -36.57 7.98
N LYS A 832 25.48 -36.29 8.17
CA LYS A 832 24.40 -37.26 7.97
C LYS A 832 24.34 -37.75 6.52
N LEU A 833 24.58 -36.87 5.54
CA LEU A 833 24.64 -37.22 4.11
C LEU A 833 25.87 -38.08 3.78
N ARG A 834 27.07 -37.73 4.27
CA ARG A 834 28.29 -38.56 4.10
C ARG A 834 28.14 -39.98 4.66
N ARG A 835 27.32 -40.18 5.70
CA ARG A 835 27.00 -41.50 6.28
C ARG A 835 25.78 -42.18 5.65
N ARG A 836 25.07 -41.54 4.71
CA ARG A 836 23.82 -42.04 4.13
C ARG A 836 24.10 -43.15 3.11
N ARG A 837 23.50 -44.33 3.31
CA ARG A 837 23.59 -45.45 2.36
C ARG A 837 22.58 -45.40 1.20
N LYS A 838 21.42 -44.76 1.41
CA LYS A 838 20.36 -44.60 0.40
C LYS A 838 19.56 -43.31 0.64
N ASP A 839 19.21 -42.63 -0.43
CA ASP A 839 18.31 -41.47 -0.43
C ASP A 839 16.82 -41.90 -0.45
N PRO A 840 15.89 -41.29 0.32
CA PRO A 840 14.64 -41.93 0.71
C PRO A 840 13.41 -41.91 -0.23
N TRP A 841 13.20 -41.09 -1.26
CA TRP A 841 13.98 -40.00 -1.86
C TRP A 841 14.43 -40.44 -3.28
N ALA A 842 15.32 -41.43 -3.38
CA ALA A 842 15.94 -41.86 -4.65
C ALA A 842 14.99 -42.31 -5.78
N GLU A 843 13.77 -42.74 -5.47
CA GLU A 843 12.80 -43.23 -6.46
C GLU A 843 11.68 -42.21 -6.79
N ILE A 844 11.71 -41.00 -6.20
CA ILE A 844 10.59 -40.05 -6.27
C ILE A 844 10.24 -39.62 -7.70
N ASP A 845 11.25 -39.39 -8.55
CA ASP A 845 11.06 -38.99 -9.95
C ASP A 845 10.76 -40.19 -10.89
N ARG A 846 11.07 -41.41 -10.44
CA ARG A 846 10.89 -42.65 -11.22
C ARG A 846 9.48 -43.21 -11.09
N LEU A 847 8.85 -43.00 -9.93
CA LEU A 847 7.53 -43.54 -9.61
C LEU A 847 6.46 -43.02 -10.60
N GLN A 848 5.79 -43.93 -11.30
CA GLN A 848 4.70 -43.60 -12.23
C GLN A 848 3.36 -43.62 -11.49
N GLN A 849 2.84 -42.45 -11.14
CA GLN A 849 1.51 -42.26 -10.55
C GLN A 849 0.99 -40.86 -10.89
N ASN A 850 -0.33 -40.69 -11.01
CA ASN A 850 -0.95 -39.40 -11.30
C ASN A 850 -2.39 -39.34 -10.72
N LEU A 851 -3.07 -38.20 -10.91
CA LEU A 851 -4.43 -37.99 -10.40
C LEU A 851 -5.55 -38.21 -11.44
N ALA A 852 -5.28 -38.85 -12.58
CA ALA A 852 -6.25 -38.97 -13.68
C ALA A 852 -7.57 -39.65 -13.26
N ARG A 853 -7.54 -40.55 -12.26
CA ARG A 853 -8.74 -41.17 -11.68
C ARG A 853 -9.74 -40.19 -11.05
N TRP A 854 -9.30 -38.99 -10.68
CA TRP A 854 -10.13 -37.94 -10.08
C TRP A 854 -10.38 -36.76 -11.04
N ALA A 855 -10.10 -36.94 -12.34
CA ALA A 855 -10.31 -35.91 -13.36
C ALA A 855 -11.79 -35.71 -13.71
N THR A 856 -12.56 -36.81 -13.76
CA THR A 856 -14.02 -36.81 -14.00
C THR A 856 -14.81 -36.23 -12.83
N GLN A 857 -15.94 -35.58 -13.16
CA GLN A 857 -16.91 -35.06 -12.18
C GLN A 857 -18.03 -36.08 -11.98
N ASP A 858 -17.82 -37.03 -11.07
CA ASP A 858 -18.86 -37.84 -10.43
C ASP A 858 -18.67 -37.75 -8.90
#